data_AF-A0A286HUZ1-F1
#
_entry.id   AF-A0A286HUZ1-F1
#
_cell.length_a   1.000
_cell.length_b   1.000
_cell.length_c   1.000
_cell.angle_alpha   90.00
_cell.angle_beta   90.00
_cell.angle_gamma   90.00
#
_symmetry.space_group_name_H-M   'P 1'
#
loop_
_entity.id
_entity.type
_entity.pdbx_description
1 polymer ?
#
loop_
_entity_poly.entity_id
_entity_poly.type
_entity_poly.pdbx_seq_one_letter_code
_entity_poly.pdbx_strand_id
1 'polypeptide(L)'
;MIKMNISSKFNTLLFGGALISAIAVAGTVYSLSERFVSQAMQDKLASVETEFQSELSASQRAATMLAKLVAEQQSVRQSFAALDRDTLATEFKNSFEMLKSEYDVRQFQFHLPPATSFLRVHKPEKFGDDLSGFRNTVLQVNSTKASLSGLEAGVAGIGIRGLAPISHDGKHIGSVEFGLSLHSGFVEKFTRNTGNPAAIYAISSEGLKEIGTTLPPGLDPMKSLGLADLNGKRVAFETMPGTEGVYANTVFPIADVSGNTIGVAVVAVDRSDYNAIAIAGQWAAAAVFLLMILIAGAISLISRPMIYRPLASMTDYMGLLAKGDLKTEVPFTKRSDELGSMAKAVEVFRSSAQRNIDLENEAEETRFASEEERAANEAEKARQAQQLQEAVSALAEGLGKLAEGNLAFRITKPFPVTLEAVRRDFNTSIESLETAFATISTSSGNIGQGTAEIRSSTDNLSRRTEQQAASLEQTAAALEEITSTVQAAHRRATEIGRMVGEASSVASESETIVSDTVTAMSEIETSSRQVAQIIGVINEIAFQTNLLALNAGVEAARAGEAGRGFAVVAQEVRELAQRSATAAKEINTLLEKSEAHVQSGVTLVTRTGEALQKIGGHVQSINSNVSAMVTSSQEQSSGIQEINTAVNQMDQVTQQNAAMVEETTAAVHTVFGETESLNQAISRFQISGQAGSQPAHAPRARAA
;
A
#
# COMPACT_ATOMS: atom_id res chain seq x y z
N MET A 1 -44.70 4.06 50.00
CA MET A 1 -43.81 3.06 49.37
C MET A 1 -44.64 1.85 48.97
N ILE A 2 -44.79 1.60 47.67
CA ILE A 2 -45.50 0.41 47.16
C ILE A 2 -44.60 -0.81 47.43
N LYS A 3 -45.01 -1.74 48.30
CA LYS A 3 -44.27 -2.98 48.58
C LYS A 3 -44.31 -3.88 47.33
N MET A 4 -43.26 -3.88 46.52
CA MET A 4 -43.08 -4.86 45.43
C MET A 4 -42.83 -6.26 46.01
N ASN A 5 -43.60 -7.26 45.57
CA ASN A 5 -43.39 -8.68 45.89
C ASN A 5 -42.04 -9.18 45.34
N ILE A 6 -41.44 -10.16 46.00
CA ILE A 6 -40.12 -10.75 45.66
C ILE A 6 -40.02 -11.17 44.18
N SER A 7 -41.09 -11.77 43.64
CA SER A 7 -41.20 -12.11 42.21
C SER A 7 -41.01 -10.90 41.28
N SER A 8 -41.59 -9.76 41.65
CA SER A 8 -41.50 -8.54 40.89
C SER A 8 -40.06 -8.01 40.93
N LYS A 9 -39.40 -8.00 42.10
CA LYS A 9 -38.00 -7.57 42.27
C LYS A 9 -37.01 -8.41 41.48
N PHE A 10 -37.16 -9.74 41.50
CA PHE A 10 -36.24 -10.65 40.79
C PHE A 10 -36.39 -10.52 39.28
N ASN A 11 -37.63 -10.45 38.76
CA ASN A 11 -37.85 -10.16 37.34
C ASN A 11 -37.34 -8.75 36.96
N THR A 12 -37.45 -7.74 37.83
CA THR A 12 -36.87 -6.42 37.52
C THR A 12 -35.34 -6.47 37.47
N LEU A 13 -34.70 -7.25 38.33
CA LEU A 13 -33.25 -7.44 38.34
C LEU A 13 -32.74 -8.21 37.12
N LEU A 14 -33.40 -9.31 36.74
CA LEU A 14 -33.03 -10.11 35.57
C LEU A 14 -33.24 -9.33 34.27
N PHE A 15 -34.42 -8.72 34.12
CA PHE A 15 -34.73 -7.94 32.92
C PHE A 15 -33.91 -6.65 32.87
N GLY A 16 -33.68 -6.00 34.02
CA GLY A 16 -32.83 -4.82 34.15
C GLY A 16 -31.38 -5.13 33.81
N GLY A 17 -30.81 -6.21 34.34
CA GLY A 17 -29.44 -6.63 34.04
C GLY A 17 -29.24 -7.03 32.58
N ALA A 18 -30.17 -7.79 32.00
CA ALA A 18 -30.14 -8.16 30.59
C ALA A 18 -30.28 -6.92 29.68
N LEU A 19 -31.19 -6.01 30.01
CA LEU A 19 -31.39 -4.77 29.25
C LEU A 19 -30.17 -3.85 29.30
N ILE A 20 -29.56 -3.67 30.48
CA ILE A 20 -28.34 -2.87 30.64
C ILE A 20 -27.19 -3.47 29.82
N SER A 21 -27.00 -4.79 29.89
CA SER A 21 -25.95 -5.49 29.13
C SER A 21 -26.19 -5.38 27.63
N ALA A 22 -27.44 -5.52 27.18
CA ALA A 22 -27.81 -5.40 25.78
C ALA A 22 -27.63 -3.97 25.25
N ILE A 23 -28.00 -2.94 26.03
CA ILE A 23 -27.75 -1.53 25.69
C ILE A 23 -26.24 -1.26 25.62
N ALA A 24 -25.45 -1.78 26.58
CA ALA A 24 -24.01 -1.60 26.61
C ALA A 24 -23.34 -2.23 25.37
N VAL A 25 -23.71 -3.46 25.00
CA VAL A 25 -23.18 -4.13 23.80
C VAL A 25 -23.58 -3.39 22.54
N ALA A 26 -24.87 -3.04 22.38
CA ALA A 26 -25.35 -2.32 21.20
C ALA A 26 -24.69 -0.94 21.06
N GLY A 27 -24.57 -0.18 22.15
CA GLY A 27 -23.88 1.11 22.16
C GLY A 27 -22.38 0.99 21.85
N THR A 28 -21.73 -0.07 22.33
CA THR A 28 -20.31 -0.34 22.05
C THR A 28 -20.10 -0.67 20.56
N VAL A 29 -20.93 -1.56 20.00
CA VAL A 29 -20.86 -1.92 18.56
C VAL A 29 -21.15 -0.70 17.68
N TYR A 30 -22.17 0.10 18.02
CA TYR A 30 -22.46 1.34 17.31
C TYR A 30 -21.26 2.30 17.35
N SER A 31 -20.69 2.54 18.54
CA SER A 31 -19.53 3.42 18.68
C SER A 31 -18.28 2.91 17.96
N LEU A 32 -18.04 1.60 17.94
CA LEU A 32 -16.90 1.02 17.22
C LEU A 32 -17.10 1.12 15.70
N SER A 33 -18.32 0.85 15.21
CA SER A 33 -18.64 0.95 13.79
C SER A 33 -18.48 2.38 13.27
N GLU A 34 -18.99 3.38 14.00
CA GLU A 34 -18.83 4.80 13.65
C GLU A 34 -17.36 5.21 13.61
N ARG A 35 -16.57 4.83 14.64
CA ARG A 35 -15.13 5.12 14.68
C ARG A 35 -14.38 4.47 13.53
N PHE A 36 -14.69 3.22 13.20
CA PHE A 36 -14.05 2.50 12.11
C PHE A 36 -14.34 3.15 10.76
N VAL A 37 -15.61 3.52 10.50
CA VAL A 37 -16.00 4.19 9.25
C VAL A 37 -15.37 5.57 9.15
N SER A 38 -15.39 6.36 10.24
CA SER A 38 -14.74 7.67 10.30
C SER A 38 -13.25 7.57 10.00
N GLN A 39 -12.54 6.63 10.64
CA GLN A 39 -11.11 6.44 10.43
C GLN A 39 -10.80 5.96 9.00
N ALA A 40 -11.53 4.96 8.49
CA ALA A 40 -11.39 4.49 7.11
C ALA A 40 -11.67 5.60 6.09
N MET A 41 -12.63 6.49 6.37
CA MET A 41 -12.94 7.62 5.50
C MET A 41 -11.83 8.68 5.51
N GLN A 42 -11.26 8.98 6.68
CA GLN A 42 -10.12 9.91 6.77
C GLN A 42 -8.90 9.38 6.01
N ASP A 43 -8.59 8.10 6.16
CA ASP A 43 -7.50 7.45 5.43
C ASP A 43 -7.75 7.47 3.92
N LYS A 44 -8.98 7.19 3.50
CA LYS A 44 -9.35 7.23 2.08
C LYS A 44 -9.29 8.64 1.50
N LEU A 45 -9.77 9.65 2.23
CA LEU A 45 -9.67 11.06 1.80
C LEU A 45 -8.21 11.50 1.65
N ALA A 46 -7.34 11.13 2.59
CA ALA A 46 -5.90 11.42 2.52
C ALA A 46 -5.22 10.70 1.33
N SER A 47 -5.61 9.45 1.05
CA SER A 47 -5.15 8.70 -0.13
C SER A 47 -5.53 9.42 -1.42
N VAL A 48 -6.79 9.83 -1.57
CA VAL A 48 -7.28 10.48 -2.80
C VAL A 48 -6.70 11.88 -2.97
N GLU A 49 -6.46 12.63 -1.89
CA GLU A 49 -5.68 13.87 -1.91
C GLU A 49 -4.26 13.62 -2.46
N THR A 50 -3.60 12.56 -2.00
CA THR A 50 -2.26 12.18 -2.44
C THR A 50 -2.25 11.77 -3.93
N GLU A 51 -3.27 11.05 -4.40
CA GLU A 51 -3.46 10.71 -5.81
C GLU A 51 -3.59 11.98 -6.67
N PHE A 52 -4.36 12.98 -6.21
CA PHE A 52 -4.53 14.25 -6.93
C PHE A 52 -3.22 15.02 -7.02
N GLN A 53 -2.48 15.14 -5.90
CA GLN A 53 -1.17 15.79 -5.87
C GLN A 53 -0.14 15.06 -6.75
N SER A 54 -0.24 13.74 -6.84
CA SER A 54 0.62 12.92 -7.70
C SER A 54 0.36 13.16 -9.18
N GLU A 55 -0.91 13.24 -9.59
CA GLU A 55 -1.32 13.56 -10.98
C GLU A 55 -0.90 14.99 -11.37
N LEU A 56 -1.05 15.94 -10.44
CA LEU A 56 -0.58 17.33 -10.60
C LEU A 56 0.94 17.39 -10.78
N SER A 57 1.68 16.68 -9.93
CA SER A 57 3.14 16.56 -10.00
C SER A 57 3.60 15.88 -11.29
N ALA A 58 2.88 14.86 -11.76
CA ALA A 58 3.17 14.20 -13.03
C ALA A 58 3.00 15.17 -14.21
N SER A 59 1.93 15.97 -14.21
CA SER A 59 1.68 16.99 -15.23
C SER A 59 2.77 18.08 -15.23
N GLN A 60 3.21 18.52 -14.05
CA GLN A 60 4.34 19.44 -13.86
C GLN A 60 5.66 18.88 -14.42
N ARG A 61 5.95 17.60 -14.16
CA ARG A 61 7.13 16.92 -14.70
C ARG A 61 7.07 16.80 -16.22
N ALA A 62 5.91 16.45 -16.79
CA ALA A 62 5.72 16.36 -18.23
C ALA A 62 5.99 17.71 -18.93
N ALA A 63 5.46 18.80 -18.39
CA ALA A 63 5.73 20.15 -18.89
C ALA A 63 7.23 20.47 -18.91
N THR A 64 7.93 20.12 -17.84
CA THR A 64 9.36 20.40 -17.69
C THR A 64 10.21 19.51 -18.59
N MET A 65 9.81 18.27 -18.82
CA MET A 65 10.47 17.37 -19.78
C MET A 65 10.36 17.92 -21.20
N LEU A 66 9.19 18.41 -21.62
CA LEU A 66 9.01 19.06 -22.92
C LEU A 66 9.93 20.29 -23.04
N ALA A 67 9.98 21.13 -22.01
CA ALA A 67 10.84 22.31 -21.98
C ALA A 67 12.32 21.94 -22.11
N LYS A 68 12.79 20.94 -21.35
CA LYS A 68 14.18 20.46 -21.42
C LYS A 68 14.52 19.90 -22.80
N LEU A 69 13.62 19.11 -23.38
CA LEU A 69 13.84 18.50 -24.69
C LEU A 69 14.00 19.57 -25.78
N VAL A 70 13.18 20.62 -25.74
CA VAL A 70 13.32 21.76 -26.66
C VAL A 70 14.58 22.59 -26.37
N ALA A 71 14.91 22.82 -25.10
CA ALA A 71 16.10 23.59 -24.71
C ALA A 71 17.42 22.94 -25.18
N GLU A 72 17.45 21.61 -25.28
CA GLU A 72 18.62 20.84 -25.70
C GLU A 72 18.73 20.66 -27.22
N GLN A 73 17.74 21.07 -28.02
CA GLN A 73 17.83 20.98 -29.48
C GLN A 73 18.87 21.96 -30.04
N GLN A 74 19.75 21.48 -30.92
CA GLN A 74 20.81 22.31 -31.50
C GLN A 74 20.24 23.42 -32.40
N SER A 75 19.22 23.11 -33.21
CA SER A 75 18.50 24.08 -34.05
C SER A 75 17.93 25.23 -33.21
N VAL A 76 17.35 24.89 -32.06
CA VAL A 76 16.79 25.85 -31.10
C VAL A 76 17.86 26.74 -30.51
N ARG A 77 18.95 26.15 -30.03
CA ARG A 77 20.07 26.90 -29.43
C ARG A 77 20.69 27.89 -30.42
N GLN A 78 20.91 27.47 -31.66
CA GLN A 78 21.47 28.31 -32.72
C GLN A 78 20.52 29.45 -33.10
N SER A 79 19.25 29.14 -33.40
CA SER A 79 18.26 30.14 -33.80
C SER A 79 17.96 31.13 -32.68
N PHE A 80 17.90 30.66 -31.44
CA PHE A 80 17.66 31.51 -30.27
C PHE A 80 18.88 32.41 -29.95
N ALA A 81 20.11 31.90 -30.10
CA ALA A 81 21.32 32.71 -29.97
C ALA A 81 21.44 33.79 -31.06
N ALA A 82 21.00 33.49 -32.28
CA ALA A 82 20.93 34.43 -33.40
C ALA A 82 19.76 35.43 -33.30
N LEU A 83 18.91 35.30 -32.28
CA LEU A 83 17.65 36.05 -32.13
C LEU A 83 16.71 35.89 -33.35
N ASP A 84 16.79 34.75 -34.04
CA ASP A 84 15.93 34.41 -35.17
C ASP A 84 14.59 33.83 -34.70
N ARG A 85 13.68 34.75 -34.40
CA ARG A 85 12.33 34.44 -33.94
C ARG A 85 11.50 33.72 -35.01
N ASP A 86 11.65 34.10 -36.27
CA ASP A 86 10.76 33.65 -37.34
C ASP A 86 11.04 32.19 -37.72
N THR A 87 12.31 31.78 -37.66
CA THR A 87 12.72 30.36 -37.79
C THR A 87 12.13 29.51 -36.66
N LEU A 88 12.30 29.92 -35.40
CA LEU A 88 11.74 29.20 -34.24
C LEU A 88 10.21 29.12 -34.29
N ALA A 89 9.54 30.19 -34.70
CA ALA A 89 8.08 30.21 -34.84
C ALA A 89 7.60 29.21 -35.91
N THR A 90 8.33 29.10 -37.02
CA THR A 90 8.02 28.18 -38.11
C THR A 90 8.27 26.73 -37.71
N GLU A 91 9.40 26.46 -37.04
CA GLU A 91 9.80 25.12 -36.58
C GLU A 91 8.74 24.49 -35.68
N PHE A 92 8.21 25.26 -34.71
CA PHE A 92 7.31 24.72 -33.69
C PHE A 92 5.81 24.88 -33.94
N LYS A 93 5.39 25.57 -35.02
CA LYS A 93 3.97 25.84 -35.29
C LYS A 93 3.12 24.57 -35.33
N ASN A 94 3.57 23.55 -36.07
CA ASN A 94 2.82 22.31 -36.23
C ASN A 94 2.85 21.45 -34.96
N SER A 95 4.02 21.35 -34.32
CA SER A 95 4.18 20.60 -33.06
C SER A 95 3.31 21.19 -31.96
N PHE A 96 3.17 22.51 -31.89
CA PHE A 96 2.32 23.17 -30.90
C PHE A 96 0.84 22.85 -31.10
N GLU A 97 0.31 22.88 -32.33
CA GLU A 97 -1.11 22.53 -32.56
C GLU A 97 -1.41 21.07 -32.18
N MET A 98 -0.49 20.14 -32.46
CA MET A 98 -0.61 18.75 -32.01
C MET A 98 -0.58 18.63 -30.47
N LEU A 99 0.39 19.27 -29.82
CA LEU A 99 0.52 19.25 -28.36
C LEU A 99 -0.70 19.87 -27.66
N LYS A 100 -1.31 20.88 -28.27
CA LYS A 100 -2.52 21.53 -27.79
C LYS A 100 -3.75 20.63 -27.91
N SER A 101 -3.90 19.87 -29.00
CA SER A 101 -5.06 18.97 -29.19
C SER A 101 -4.97 17.68 -28.38
N GLU A 102 -3.77 17.11 -28.25
CA GLU A 102 -3.60 15.77 -27.64
C GLU A 102 -3.17 15.82 -26.17
N TYR A 103 -2.41 16.84 -25.77
CA TYR A 103 -1.76 16.91 -24.45
C TYR A 103 -2.13 18.17 -23.65
N ASP A 104 -3.13 18.91 -24.12
CA ASP A 104 -3.65 20.13 -23.48
C ASP A 104 -2.58 21.21 -23.20
N VAL A 105 -1.52 21.24 -24.01
CA VAL A 105 -0.51 22.30 -23.95
C VAL A 105 -1.14 23.60 -24.46
N ARG A 106 -1.32 24.58 -23.57
CA ARG A 106 -1.93 25.88 -23.90
C ARG A 106 -0.91 26.99 -24.13
N GLN A 107 0.29 26.82 -23.58
CA GLN A 107 1.37 27.78 -23.73
C GLN A 107 2.65 27.09 -24.13
N PHE A 108 3.32 27.70 -25.09
CA PHE A 108 4.69 27.38 -25.48
C PHE A 108 5.37 28.71 -25.80
N GLN A 109 6.42 29.05 -25.05
CA GLN A 109 7.03 30.38 -25.08
C GLN A 109 8.53 30.35 -24.78
N PHE A 110 9.28 31.23 -25.43
CA PHE A 110 10.69 31.51 -25.20
C PHE A 110 10.87 32.88 -24.56
N HIS A 111 11.86 33.00 -23.67
CA HIS A 111 12.09 34.18 -22.85
C HIS A 111 13.56 34.59 -22.84
N LEU A 112 13.84 35.88 -23.04
CA LEU A 112 15.16 36.46 -22.78
C LEU A 112 15.30 36.82 -21.28
N PRO A 113 16.50 36.75 -20.69
CA PRO A 113 16.73 37.20 -19.33
C PRO A 113 16.49 38.73 -19.19
N PRO A 114 15.90 39.21 -18.08
CA PRO A 114 15.47 38.42 -16.91
C PRO A 114 14.11 37.71 -17.12
N ALA A 115 13.16 38.29 -17.85
CA ALA A 115 11.85 37.68 -18.15
C ALA A 115 11.13 38.35 -19.34
N THR A 116 11.85 38.75 -20.40
CA THR A 116 11.24 39.37 -21.58
C THR A 116 10.69 38.30 -22.52
N SER A 117 9.44 38.43 -22.96
CA SER A 117 8.84 37.54 -23.95
C SER A 117 9.56 37.65 -25.30
N PHE A 118 10.24 36.60 -25.75
CA PHE A 118 10.92 36.59 -27.05
C PHE A 118 10.03 36.04 -28.16
N LEU A 119 9.43 34.88 -27.93
CA LEU A 119 8.52 34.21 -28.86
C LEU A 119 7.43 33.49 -28.10
N ARG A 120 6.17 33.77 -28.41
CA ARG A 120 5.03 32.95 -28.01
C ARG A 120 4.61 32.10 -29.20
N VAL A 121 4.97 30.82 -29.23
CA VAL A 121 4.57 29.92 -30.33
C VAL A 121 3.05 29.89 -30.48
N HIS A 122 2.35 29.97 -29.35
CA HIS A 122 0.88 30.01 -29.27
C HIS A 122 0.23 31.35 -29.69
N LYS A 123 1.00 32.45 -29.75
CA LYS A 123 0.58 33.81 -30.16
C LYS A 123 1.76 34.61 -30.72
N PRO A 124 2.30 34.26 -31.90
CA PRO A 124 3.58 34.80 -32.39
C PRO A 124 3.60 36.32 -32.55
N GLU A 125 2.45 36.95 -32.74
CA GLU A 125 2.27 38.39 -32.87
C GLU A 125 2.56 39.18 -31.58
N LYS A 126 2.59 38.53 -30.41
CA LYS A 126 2.78 39.20 -29.12
C LYS A 126 4.13 38.86 -28.49
N PHE A 127 5.11 39.73 -28.68
CA PHE A 127 6.48 39.59 -28.17
C PHE A 127 7.03 40.93 -27.65
N GLY A 128 8.18 40.89 -26.97
CA GLY A 128 8.91 42.06 -26.46
C GLY A 128 8.41 42.61 -25.13
N ASP A 129 7.27 42.13 -24.61
CA ASP A 129 6.75 42.55 -23.31
C ASP A 129 7.55 41.96 -22.14
N ASP A 130 7.78 42.79 -21.11
CA ASP A 130 8.39 42.36 -19.85
C ASP A 130 7.37 41.61 -18.99
N LEU A 131 7.75 40.42 -18.53
CA LEU A 131 6.90 39.55 -17.73
C LEU A 131 7.34 39.48 -16.26
N SER A 132 8.41 40.19 -15.90
CA SER A 132 9.02 40.13 -14.55
C SER A 132 8.03 40.42 -13.42
N GLY A 133 7.01 41.26 -13.66
CA GLY A 133 6.01 41.61 -12.65
C GLY A 133 5.03 40.49 -12.26
N PHE A 134 4.91 39.41 -13.04
CA PHE A 134 3.92 38.36 -12.77
C PHE A 134 4.37 36.93 -13.13
N ARG A 135 5.57 36.75 -13.69
CA ARG A 135 6.13 35.44 -14.08
C ARG A 135 7.34 35.09 -13.22
N ASN A 136 7.07 34.73 -11.97
CA ASN A 136 8.08 34.37 -10.99
C ASN A 136 8.89 33.13 -11.42
N THR A 137 8.23 32.16 -12.05
CA THR A 137 8.87 30.95 -12.60
C THR A 137 9.93 31.28 -13.64
N VAL A 138 9.66 32.20 -14.58
CA VAL A 138 10.61 32.63 -15.62
C VAL A 138 11.81 33.32 -14.99
N LEU A 139 11.57 34.24 -14.04
CA LEU A 139 12.63 34.92 -13.30
C LEU A 139 13.53 33.94 -12.55
N GLN A 140 12.93 32.96 -11.88
CA GLN A 140 13.67 31.96 -11.11
C GLN A 140 14.52 31.06 -12.01
N VAL A 141 14.00 30.58 -13.13
CA VAL A 141 14.79 29.76 -14.07
C VAL A 141 15.93 30.57 -14.69
N ASN A 142 15.68 31.80 -15.12
CA ASN A 142 16.72 32.63 -15.74
C ASN A 142 17.81 33.07 -14.75
N SER A 143 17.47 33.22 -13.46
CA SER A 143 18.45 33.59 -12.42
C SER A 143 19.24 32.39 -11.90
N THR A 144 18.56 31.28 -11.59
CA THR A 144 19.17 30.06 -11.03
C THR A 144 19.83 29.18 -12.09
N LYS A 145 19.43 29.31 -13.36
CA LYS A 145 19.86 28.46 -14.47
C LYS A 145 19.51 26.98 -14.23
N ALA A 146 18.44 26.73 -13.48
CA ALA A 146 17.91 25.40 -13.22
C ALA A 146 16.50 25.29 -13.79
N SER A 147 16.14 24.11 -14.30
CA SER A 147 14.76 23.84 -14.70
C SER A 147 13.83 23.89 -13.49
N LEU A 148 12.61 24.36 -13.70
CA LEU A 148 11.60 24.53 -12.66
C LEU A 148 10.25 24.05 -13.18
N SER A 149 9.52 23.36 -12.32
CA SER A 149 8.09 23.13 -12.50
C SER A 149 7.31 23.84 -11.40
N GLY A 150 6.14 24.38 -11.73
CA GLY A 150 5.37 25.14 -10.76
C GLY A 150 3.95 25.45 -11.21
N LEU A 151 3.18 26.04 -10.30
CA LEU A 151 1.87 26.61 -10.62
C LEU A 151 1.96 28.12 -10.59
N GLU A 152 1.22 28.77 -11.48
CA GLU A 152 1.03 30.22 -11.46
C GLU A 152 -0.39 30.58 -11.85
N ALA A 153 -0.91 31.62 -11.22
CA ALA A 153 -2.18 32.23 -11.60
C ALA A 153 -2.04 32.96 -12.94
N GLY A 154 -3.07 32.88 -13.77
CA GLY A 154 -3.17 33.59 -15.04
C GLY A 154 -4.60 33.98 -15.36
N VAL A 155 -4.77 34.68 -16.48
CA VAL A 155 -6.09 35.22 -16.90
C VAL A 155 -7.15 34.12 -17.10
N ALA A 156 -6.73 32.91 -17.50
CA ALA A 156 -7.61 31.78 -17.73
C ALA A 156 -7.77 30.82 -16.53
N GLY A 157 -7.20 31.16 -15.36
CA GLY A 157 -7.18 30.30 -14.18
C GLY A 157 -5.76 29.93 -13.77
N ILE A 158 -5.56 28.71 -13.26
CA ILE A 158 -4.27 28.24 -12.77
C ILE A 158 -3.57 27.47 -13.88
N GLY A 159 -2.32 27.83 -14.18
CA GLY A 159 -1.52 27.13 -15.18
C GLY A 159 -0.40 26.33 -14.54
N ILE A 160 -0.22 25.11 -15.03
CA ILE A 160 0.93 24.26 -14.75
C ILE A 160 2.07 24.71 -15.66
N ARG A 161 3.22 25.04 -15.09
CA ARG A 161 4.38 25.59 -15.79
C ARG A 161 5.55 24.63 -15.69
N GLY A 162 6.17 24.31 -16.82
CA GLY A 162 7.46 23.62 -16.88
C GLY A 162 8.43 24.44 -17.70
N LEU A 163 9.57 24.80 -17.11
CA LEU A 163 10.56 25.68 -17.70
C LEU A 163 11.95 25.06 -17.68
N ALA A 164 12.73 25.35 -18.71
CA ALA A 164 14.13 24.97 -18.79
C ALA A 164 15.00 26.13 -19.28
N PRO A 165 16.22 26.29 -18.73
CA PRO A 165 17.18 27.27 -19.22
C PRO A 165 17.75 26.82 -20.57
N ILE A 166 18.05 27.78 -21.44
CA ILE A 166 18.73 27.56 -22.72
C ILE A 166 20.11 28.18 -22.63
N SER A 167 21.13 27.39 -22.97
CA SER A 167 22.51 27.83 -23.05
C SER A 167 23.11 27.55 -24.42
N HIS A 168 23.95 28.46 -24.90
CA HIS A 168 24.72 28.31 -26.14
C HIS A 168 26.18 28.69 -25.85
N ASP A 169 27.13 27.85 -26.28
CA ASP A 169 28.57 28.00 -26.00
C ASP A 169 28.90 28.26 -24.52
N GLY A 170 28.23 27.53 -23.62
CA GLY A 170 28.41 27.65 -22.16
C GLY A 170 27.80 28.92 -21.54
N LYS A 171 27.15 29.78 -22.33
CA LYS A 171 26.47 30.99 -21.85
C LYS A 171 24.96 30.80 -21.80
N HIS A 172 24.35 31.13 -20.66
CA HIS A 172 22.88 31.20 -20.51
C HIS A 172 22.33 32.33 -21.39
N ILE A 173 21.41 32.01 -22.31
CA ILE A 173 20.83 32.96 -23.25
C ILE A 173 19.32 33.18 -23.05
N GLY A 174 18.67 32.37 -22.20
CA GLY A 174 17.25 32.54 -21.87
C GLY A 174 16.60 31.25 -21.40
N SER A 175 15.29 31.13 -21.57
CA SER A 175 14.54 29.94 -21.18
C SER A 175 13.40 29.63 -22.14
N VAL A 176 12.95 28.38 -22.11
CA VAL A 176 11.74 27.90 -22.77
C VAL A 176 10.76 27.37 -21.75
N GLU A 177 9.48 27.57 -22.04
CA GLU A 177 8.36 27.17 -21.21
C GLU A 177 7.34 26.36 -22.01
N PHE A 178 6.83 25.31 -21.36
CA PHE A 178 5.55 24.69 -21.68
C PHE A 178 4.56 24.90 -20.55
N GLY A 179 3.35 25.32 -20.91
CA GLY A 179 2.26 25.56 -19.98
C GLY A 179 1.03 24.71 -20.30
N LEU A 180 0.57 23.94 -19.31
CA LEU A 180 -0.70 23.23 -19.35
C LEU A 180 -1.72 23.98 -18.48
N SER A 181 -3.01 23.73 -18.71
CA SER A 181 -4.08 24.32 -17.91
C SER A 181 -4.54 23.38 -16.82
N LEU A 182 -4.65 23.89 -15.60
CA LEU A 182 -5.31 23.18 -14.51
C LEU A 182 -6.82 23.50 -14.57
N HIS A 183 -7.57 22.77 -15.42
CA HIS A 183 -9.00 23.02 -15.70
C HIS A 183 -9.82 21.72 -15.77
N SER A 184 -11.01 21.75 -16.38
CA SER A 184 -11.91 20.58 -16.52
C SER A 184 -11.21 19.33 -17.05
N GLY A 185 -10.39 19.44 -18.10
CA GLY A 185 -9.66 18.28 -18.66
C GLY A 185 -8.73 17.57 -17.66
N PHE A 186 -8.15 18.30 -16.71
CA PHE A 186 -7.33 17.70 -15.65
C PHE A 186 -8.18 16.90 -14.67
N VAL A 187 -9.28 17.48 -14.17
CA VAL A 187 -10.17 16.78 -13.23
C VAL A 187 -10.92 15.63 -13.91
N GLU A 188 -11.26 15.74 -15.18
CA GLU A 188 -11.83 14.64 -15.98
C GLU A 188 -10.86 13.46 -16.10
N LYS A 189 -9.57 13.75 -16.34
CA LYS A 189 -8.53 12.72 -16.38
C LYS A 189 -8.35 12.08 -15.00
N PHE A 190 -8.27 12.89 -13.94
CA PHE A 190 -8.16 12.42 -12.56
C PHE A 190 -9.33 11.48 -12.21
N THR A 191 -10.56 11.93 -12.41
CA THR A 191 -11.77 11.15 -12.09
C THR A 191 -11.86 9.87 -12.91
N ARG A 192 -11.43 9.88 -14.17
CA ARG A 192 -11.35 8.67 -15.00
C ARG A 192 -10.35 7.65 -14.48
N ASN A 193 -9.21 8.12 -13.97
CA ASN A 193 -8.13 7.25 -13.48
C ASN A 193 -8.40 6.71 -12.08
N THR A 194 -9.02 7.51 -11.20
CA THR A 194 -9.20 7.16 -9.78
C THR A 194 -10.62 6.73 -9.43
N GLY A 195 -11.60 7.06 -10.28
CA GLY A 195 -13.03 6.92 -9.98
C GLY A 195 -13.57 7.97 -9.01
N ASN A 196 -12.73 8.90 -8.52
CA ASN A 196 -13.10 9.88 -7.50
C ASN A 196 -13.36 11.26 -8.14
N PRO A 197 -14.56 11.84 -7.98
CA PRO A 197 -14.86 13.17 -8.47
C PRO A 197 -13.95 14.25 -7.86
N ALA A 198 -13.59 15.24 -8.66
CA ALA A 198 -12.77 16.37 -8.21
C ALA A 198 -13.23 17.69 -8.83
N ALA A 199 -12.93 18.79 -8.13
CA ALA A 199 -13.12 20.15 -8.60
C ALA A 199 -11.94 21.05 -8.22
N ILE A 200 -11.75 22.12 -8.98
CA ILE A 200 -10.70 23.10 -8.78
C ILE A 200 -11.29 24.49 -8.89
N TYR A 201 -10.94 25.33 -7.94
CA TYR A 201 -11.37 26.72 -7.86
C TYR A 201 -10.14 27.62 -7.84
N ALA A 202 -10.07 28.59 -8.75
CA ALA A 202 -9.07 29.65 -8.72
C ALA A 202 -9.51 30.78 -7.79
N ILE A 203 -8.55 31.39 -7.09
CA ILE A 203 -8.77 32.63 -6.38
C ILE A 203 -8.74 33.80 -7.38
N SER A 204 -9.77 34.63 -7.37
CA SER A 204 -9.90 35.82 -8.21
C SER A 204 -10.32 37.03 -7.37
N SER A 205 -10.30 38.23 -7.97
CA SER A 205 -10.77 39.47 -7.32
C SER A 205 -12.25 39.44 -6.95
N GLU A 206 -13.05 38.61 -7.61
CA GLU A 206 -14.49 38.44 -7.35
C GLU A 206 -14.78 37.26 -6.39
N GLY A 207 -13.73 36.62 -5.85
CA GLY A 207 -13.82 35.44 -4.99
C GLY A 207 -13.34 34.16 -5.68
N LEU A 208 -13.83 33.01 -5.21
CA LEU A 208 -13.52 31.71 -5.79
C LEU A 208 -14.27 31.50 -7.09
N LYS A 209 -13.54 31.16 -8.14
CA LYS A 209 -14.10 30.82 -9.44
C LYS A 209 -13.80 29.37 -9.76
N GLU A 210 -14.83 28.57 -9.99
CA GLU A 210 -14.67 27.20 -10.48
C GLU A 210 -14.01 27.23 -11.88
N ILE A 211 -12.92 26.47 -12.05
CA ILE A 211 -12.17 26.35 -13.31
C ILE A 211 -12.21 24.92 -13.88
N GLY A 212 -12.72 23.96 -13.11
CA GLY A 212 -12.99 22.61 -13.56
C GLY A 212 -13.69 21.80 -12.47
N THR A 213 -14.68 21.00 -12.84
CA THR A 213 -15.38 20.11 -11.92
C THR A 213 -15.83 18.83 -12.62
N THR A 214 -15.81 17.73 -11.88
CA THR A 214 -16.49 16.46 -12.18
C THR A 214 -17.41 16.05 -11.03
N LEU A 215 -17.62 16.96 -10.06
CA LEU A 215 -18.59 16.73 -8.99
C LEU A 215 -20.00 16.61 -9.61
N PRO A 216 -20.90 15.81 -8.99
CA PRO A 216 -22.25 15.67 -9.51
C PRO A 216 -22.99 17.03 -9.59
N PRO A 217 -23.90 17.20 -10.57
CA PRO A 217 -24.55 18.49 -10.81
C PRO A 217 -25.25 19.05 -9.57
N GLY A 218 -25.05 20.34 -9.29
CA GLY A 218 -25.65 21.04 -8.14
C GLY A 218 -24.83 20.97 -6.84
N LEU A 219 -23.76 20.18 -6.81
CA LEU A 219 -22.85 20.10 -5.67
C LEU A 219 -21.70 21.09 -5.80
N ASP A 220 -21.61 21.98 -4.83
CA ASP A 220 -20.55 22.97 -4.73
C ASP A 220 -20.18 23.15 -3.25
N PRO A 221 -19.15 22.43 -2.76
CA PRO A 221 -18.74 22.51 -1.36
C PRO A 221 -18.21 23.89 -0.97
N MET A 222 -17.80 24.71 -1.95
CA MET A 222 -17.33 26.07 -1.71
C MET A 222 -18.47 27.07 -1.43
N LYS A 223 -19.74 26.69 -1.60
CA LYS A 223 -20.88 27.50 -1.12
C LYS A 223 -21.00 27.52 0.39
N SER A 224 -20.63 26.41 1.04
CA SER A 224 -20.67 26.26 2.50
C SER A 224 -19.33 26.56 3.17
N LEU A 225 -18.24 26.64 2.39
CA LEU A 225 -16.89 26.83 2.89
C LEU A 225 -16.22 28.02 2.20
N GLY A 226 -15.91 29.07 2.96
CA GLY A 226 -15.22 30.25 2.44
C GLY A 226 -13.71 30.07 2.38
N LEU A 227 -13.04 30.91 1.57
CA LEU A 227 -11.58 30.92 1.51
C LEU A 227 -10.91 31.24 2.87
N ALA A 228 -11.58 32.06 3.68
CA ALA A 228 -11.14 32.42 5.03
C ALA A 228 -11.15 31.22 5.99
N ASP A 229 -12.08 30.27 5.79
CA ASP A 229 -12.20 29.07 6.61
C ASP A 229 -11.07 28.08 6.33
N LEU A 230 -10.47 28.15 5.13
CA LEU A 230 -9.36 27.30 4.74
C LEU A 230 -8.03 27.76 5.35
N ASN A 231 -7.77 29.08 5.47
CA ASN A 231 -6.55 29.66 6.04
C ASN A 231 -5.23 28.91 5.67
N GLY A 232 -5.12 28.46 4.41
CA GLY A 232 -3.98 27.68 3.91
C GLY A 232 -3.86 26.25 4.44
N LYS A 233 -4.93 25.69 5.03
CA LYS A 233 -4.99 24.33 5.58
C LYS A 233 -5.98 23.47 4.81
N ARG A 234 -5.76 22.16 4.87
CA ARG A 234 -6.74 21.18 4.42
C ARG A 234 -7.90 21.06 5.41
N VAL A 235 -9.10 20.83 4.88
CA VAL A 235 -10.31 20.54 5.66
C VAL A 235 -10.99 19.33 5.04
N ALA A 236 -11.18 18.28 5.85
CA ALA A 236 -11.87 17.07 5.45
C ALA A 236 -13.29 17.05 6.05
N PHE A 237 -14.27 16.72 5.22
CA PHE A 237 -15.64 16.48 5.61
C PHE A 237 -15.97 15.02 5.41
N GLU A 238 -16.30 14.35 6.49
CA GLU A 238 -16.79 12.99 6.42
C GLU A 238 -18.11 12.98 5.65
N THR A 239 -19.05 13.88 5.94
CA THR A 239 -20.24 14.11 5.10
C THR A 239 -20.13 15.43 4.35
N MET A 240 -20.08 15.35 3.03
CA MET A 240 -20.10 16.52 2.16
C MET A 240 -21.47 17.23 2.26
N PRO A 241 -21.51 18.53 2.61
CA PRO A 241 -22.76 19.29 2.70
C PRO A 241 -23.55 19.26 1.38
N GLY A 242 -24.87 19.10 1.47
CA GLY A 242 -25.76 19.08 0.29
C GLY A 242 -25.84 17.75 -0.47
N THR A 243 -25.14 16.70 -0.01
CA THR A 243 -25.15 15.35 -0.65
C THR A 243 -26.02 14.32 0.06
N GLU A 244 -26.78 14.72 1.09
CA GLU A 244 -27.48 13.78 2.00
C GLU A 244 -26.55 12.70 2.60
N GLY A 245 -25.23 12.95 2.67
CA GLY A 245 -24.24 12.02 3.21
C GLY A 245 -23.74 10.96 2.23
N VAL A 246 -24.00 11.11 0.93
CA VAL A 246 -23.52 10.21 -0.12
C VAL A 246 -22.02 10.37 -0.39
N TYR A 247 -21.48 11.59 -0.31
CA TYR A 247 -20.05 11.83 -0.52
C TYR A 247 -19.36 12.29 0.76
N ALA A 248 -18.09 11.92 0.89
CA ALA A 248 -17.11 12.59 1.72
C ALA A 248 -16.24 13.46 0.82
N ASN A 249 -15.65 14.54 1.33
CA ASN A 249 -14.70 15.31 0.54
C ASN A 249 -13.57 15.89 1.38
N THR A 250 -12.44 16.14 0.74
CA THR A 250 -11.37 16.95 1.32
C THR A 250 -11.09 18.14 0.43
N VAL A 251 -10.88 19.28 1.07
CA VAL A 251 -10.65 20.58 0.45
C VAL A 251 -9.26 21.04 0.87
N PHE A 252 -8.38 21.33 -0.08
CA PHE A 252 -6.99 21.68 0.21
C PHE A 252 -6.48 22.80 -0.71
N PRO A 253 -5.56 23.65 -0.21
CA PRO A 253 -5.05 24.78 -0.97
C PRO A 253 -4.12 24.33 -2.10
N ILE A 254 -4.15 25.09 -3.19
CA ILE A 254 -3.21 24.99 -4.30
C ILE A 254 -2.32 26.23 -4.24
N ALA A 255 -1.02 26.01 -4.07
CA ALA A 255 -0.04 27.09 -3.96
C ALA A 255 0.77 27.29 -5.25
N ASP A 256 1.20 28.53 -5.49
CA ASP A 256 2.19 28.86 -6.50
C ASP A 256 3.62 28.48 -6.05
N VAL A 257 4.60 28.70 -6.93
CA VAL A 257 6.03 28.45 -6.63
C VAL A 257 6.59 29.27 -5.47
N SER A 258 5.92 30.36 -5.10
CA SER A 258 6.29 31.24 -4.00
C SER A 258 5.60 30.84 -2.68
N GLY A 259 4.75 29.80 -2.70
CA GLY A 259 3.98 29.33 -1.55
C GLY A 259 2.67 30.08 -1.32
N ASN A 260 2.27 31.00 -2.20
CA ASN A 260 1.00 31.71 -2.06
C ASN A 260 -0.15 30.83 -2.54
N THR A 261 -1.24 30.76 -1.78
CA THR A 261 -2.44 30.06 -2.23
C THR A 261 -3.08 30.80 -3.40
N ILE A 262 -3.16 30.15 -4.55
CA ILE A 262 -3.75 30.68 -5.80
C ILE A 262 -5.06 29.96 -6.18
N GLY A 263 -5.39 28.88 -5.47
CA GLY A 263 -6.64 28.16 -5.66
C GLY A 263 -6.89 27.13 -4.57
N VAL A 264 -7.94 26.35 -4.78
CA VAL A 264 -8.40 25.29 -3.89
C VAL A 264 -8.79 24.10 -4.75
N ALA A 265 -8.34 22.91 -4.35
CA ALA A 265 -8.80 21.65 -4.91
C ALA A 265 -9.80 20.99 -3.94
N VAL A 266 -10.76 20.31 -4.52
CA VAL A 266 -11.74 19.48 -3.84
C VAL A 266 -11.67 18.10 -4.46
N VAL A 267 -11.51 17.07 -3.64
CA VAL A 267 -11.69 15.68 -4.08
C VAL A 267 -12.76 15.03 -3.22
N ALA A 268 -13.64 14.25 -3.85
CA ALA A 268 -14.77 13.61 -3.21
C ALA A 268 -14.70 12.09 -3.37
N VAL A 269 -15.20 11.37 -2.37
CA VAL A 269 -15.24 9.91 -2.30
C VAL A 269 -16.67 9.48 -2.04
N ASP A 270 -17.15 8.51 -2.81
CA ASP A 270 -18.47 7.92 -2.60
C ASP A 270 -18.47 7.07 -1.31
N ARG A 271 -19.42 7.33 -0.42
CA ARG A 271 -19.58 6.68 0.87
C ARG A 271 -20.57 5.52 0.86
N SER A 272 -21.24 5.27 -0.25
CA SER A 272 -22.38 4.34 -0.32
C SER A 272 -22.02 2.96 0.22
N ASP A 273 -20.85 2.43 -0.14
CA ASP A 273 -20.37 1.13 0.34
C ASP A 273 -20.03 1.13 1.84
N TYR A 274 -19.43 2.22 2.34
CA TYR A 274 -19.12 2.37 3.77
C TYR A 274 -20.39 2.48 4.62
N ASN A 275 -21.39 3.22 4.12
CA ASN A 275 -22.69 3.37 4.77
C ASN A 275 -23.43 2.03 4.77
N ALA A 276 -23.35 1.23 3.70
CA ALA A 276 -23.95 -0.10 3.65
C ALA A 276 -23.35 -1.05 4.70
N ILE A 277 -22.03 -1.03 4.87
CA ILE A 277 -21.33 -1.82 5.90
C ILE A 277 -21.76 -1.37 7.31
N ALA A 278 -21.83 -0.06 7.55
CA ALA A 278 -22.27 0.49 8.84
C ALA A 278 -23.72 0.08 9.18
N ILE A 279 -24.63 0.21 8.21
CA ILE A 279 -26.04 -0.18 8.35
C ILE A 279 -26.16 -1.69 8.62
N ALA A 280 -25.40 -2.52 7.91
CA ALA A 280 -25.38 -3.97 8.15
C ALA A 280 -24.89 -4.31 9.57
N GLY A 281 -23.85 -3.63 10.06
CA GLY A 281 -23.35 -3.76 11.43
C GLY A 281 -24.40 -3.36 12.49
N GLN A 282 -25.16 -2.28 12.23
CA GLN A 282 -26.26 -1.85 13.11
C GLN A 282 -27.39 -2.87 13.16
N TRP A 283 -27.80 -3.44 12.01
CA TRP A 283 -28.81 -4.50 11.98
C TRP A 283 -28.36 -5.78 12.68
N ALA A 284 -27.10 -6.16 12.54
CA ALA A 284 -26.54 -7.28 13.29
C ALA A 284 -26.59 -7.05 14.81
N ALA A 285 -26.22 -5.84 15.27
CA ALA A 285 -26.32 -5.46 16.68
C ALA A 285 -27.78 -5.46 17.19
N ALA A 286 -28.72 -4.94 16.38
CA ALA A 286 -30.15 -4.97 16.70
C ALA A 286 -30.69 -6.40 16.80
N ALA A 287 -30.24 -7.32 15.93
CA ALA A 287 -30.62 -8.73 15.99
C ALA A 287 -30.13 -9.40 17.28
N VAL A 288 -28.88 -9.15 17.69
CA VAL A 288 -28.32 -9.64 18.98
C VAL A 288 -29.08 -9.06 20.17
N PHE A 289 -29.39 -7.76 20.14
CA PHE A 289 -30.19 -7.09 21.16
C PHE A 289 -31.59 -7.71 21.30
N LEU A 290 -32.27 -7.93 20.17
CA LEU A 290 -33.60 -8.53 20.13
C LEU A 290 -33.57 -9.99 20.61
N LEU A 291 -32.54 -10.76 20.24
CA LEU A 291 -32.33 -12.12 20.73
C LEU A 291 -32.16 -12.15 22.26
N MET A 292 -31.38 -11.24 22.84
CA MET A 292 -31.21 -11.16 24.30
C MET A 292 -32.51 -10.79 25.04
N ILE A 293 -33.32 -9.88 24.48
CA ILE A 293 -34.64 -9.56 25.03
C ILE A 293 -35.58 -10.75 24.93
N LEU A 294 -35.58 -11.49 23.81
CA LEU A 294 -36.41 -12.67 23.65
C LEU A 294 -36.02 -13.77 24.66
N ILE A 295 -34.73 -13.99 24.89
CA ILE A 295 -34.23 -14.95 25.90
C ILE A 295 -34.66 -14.51 27.30
N ALA A 296 -34.45 -13.24 27.68
CA ALA A 296 -34.87 -12.72 28.98
C ALA A 296 -36.40 -12.76 29.16
N GLY A 297 -37.15 -12.48 28.10
CA GLY A 297 -38.62 -12.59 28.03
C GLY A 297 -39.10 -14.03 28.20
N ALA A 298 -38.48 -14.98 27.52
CA ALA A 298 -38.79 -16.40 27.67
C ALA A 298 -38.53 -16.88 29.10
N ILE A 299 -37.38 -16.54 29.70
CA ILE A 299 -37.05 -16.87 31.10
C ILE A 299 -38.08 -16.26 32.07
N SER A 300 -38.50 -15.01 31.83
CA SER A 300 -39.50 -14.30 32.65
C SER A 300 -40.92 -14.92 32.52
N LEU A 301 -41.32 -15.32 31.32
CA LEU A 301 -42.62 -15.96 31.07
C LEU A 301 -42.69 -17.37 31.65
N ILE A 302 -41.58 -18.14 31.58
CA ILE A 302 -41.50 -19.51 32.09
C ILE A 302 -41.45 -19.52 33.64
N SER A 303 -40.67 -18.62 34.24
CA SER A 303 -40.50 -18.57 35.70
C SER A 303 -41.79 -18.21 36.47
N ARG A 304 -42.74 -17.52 35.84
CA ARG A 304 -43.98 -17.05 36.48
C ARG A 304 -44.97 -18.16 36.88
N PRO A 305 -45.38 -19.07 35.99
CA PRO A 305 -46.17 -20.25 36.37
C PRO A 305 -45.32 -21.32 37.06
N MET A 306 -44.01 -21.41 36.74
CA MET A 306 -43.17 -22.51 37.22
C MET A 306 -42.72 -22.32 38.66
N ILE A 307 -42.38 -21.09 39.08
CA ILE A 307 -41.76 -20.82 40.39
C ILE A 307 -42.60 -19.84 41.23
N TYR A 308 -42.97 -18.68 40.66
CA TYR A 308 -43.53 -17.59 41.48
C TYR A 308 -44.98 -17.81 41.92
N ARG A 309 -45.87 -18.29 41.03
CA ARG A 309 -47.27 -18.57 41.39
C ARG A 309 -47.38 -19.62 42.52
N PRO A 310 -46.69 -20.76 42.43
CA PRO A 310 -46.70 -21.74 43.51
C PRO A 310 -46.18 -21.19 44.84
N LEU A 311 -45.08 -20.42 44.83
CA LEU A 311 -44.55 -19.81 46.06
C LEU A 311 -45.54 -18.84 46.72
N ALA A 312 -46.19 -17.99 45.92
CA ALA A 312 -47.15 -17.00 46.42
C ALA A 312 -48.39 -17.70 47.00
N SER A 313 -48.95 -18.67 46.27
CA SER A 313 -50.10 -19.45 46.74
C SER A 313 -49.79 -20.27 47.99
N MET A 314 -48.55 -20.78 48.14
CA MET A 314 -48.10 -21.41 49.39
C MET A 314 -47.96 -20.41 50.54
N THR A 315 -47.56 -19.17 50.26
CA THR A 315 -47.46 -18.09 51.26
C THR A 315 -48.85 -17.63 51.71
N ASP A 316 -49.79 -17.46 50.77
CA ASP A 316 -51.18 -17.12 51.07
C ASP A 316 -51.86 -18.24 51.86
N TYR A 317 -51.58 -19.50 51.50
CA TYR A 317 -52.07 -20.67 52.22
C TYR A 317 -51.54 -20.73 53.66
N MET A 318 -50.25 -20.43 53.86
CA MET A 318 -49.68 -20.28 55.21
C MET A 318 -50.39 -19.19 56.02
N GLY A 319 -50.79 -18.10 55.37
CA GLY A 319 -51.58 -17.04 56.00
C GLY A 319 -53.01 -17.47 56.39
N LEU A 320 -53.64 -18.36 55.61
CA LEU A 320 -54.94 -18.97 55.94
C LEU A 320 -54.80 -19.96 57.10
N LEU A 321 -53.77 -20.80 57.05
CA LEU A 321 -53.48 -21.78 58.09
C LEU A 321 -53.20 -21.09 59.44
N ALA A 322 -52.45 -19.99 59.44
CA ALA A 322 -52.19 -19.18 60.63
C ALA A 322 -53.45 -18.47 61.19
N LYS A 323 -54.51 -18.32 60.38
CA LYS A 323 -55.82 -17.77 60.80
C LYS A 323 -56.82 -18.86 61.21
N GLY A 324 -56.38 -20.12 61.28
CA GLY A 324 -57.19 -21.25 61.71
C GLY A 324 -58.07 -21.88 60.63
N ASP A 325 -57.87 -21.54 59.35
CA ASP A 325 -58.55 -22.26 58.27
C ASP A 325 -57.81 -23.56 57.94
N LEU A 326 -58.44 -24.67 58.32
CA LEU A 326 -57.90 -26.03 58.18
C LEU A 326 -58.70 -26.86 57.16
N LYS A 327 -59.74 -26.29 56.55
CA LYS A 327 -60.62 -26.99 55.61
C LYS A 327 -60.10 -26.92 54.18
N THR A 328 -59.40 -25.85 53.84
CA THR A 328 -58.81 -25.64 52.51
C THR A 328 -57.62 -26.58 52.28
N GLU A 329 -57.61 -27.33 51.17
CA GLU A 329 -56.50 -28.24 50.84
C GLU A 329 -55.21 -27.52 50.46
N VAL A 330 -54.04 -28.07 50.85
CA VAL A 330 -52.75 -27.46 50.49
C VAL A 330 -52.53 -27.53 48.98
N PRO A 331 -52.30 -26.38 48.31
CA PRO A 331 -52.09 -26.36 46.87
C PRO A 331 -50.73 -26.98 46.49
N PHE A 332 -50.65 -27.54 45.27
CA PHE A 332 -49.43 -28.10 44.65
C PHE A 332 -48.78 -29.33 45.30
N THR A 333 -49.47 -30.04 46.21
CA THR A 333 -49.00 -31.31 46.82
C THR A 333 -48.70 -32.42 45.81
N LYS A 334 -49.24 -32.34 44.58
CA LYS A 334 -49.00 -33.27 43.48
C LYS A 334 -47.78 -32.95 42.61
N ARG A 335 -47.11 -31.80 42.82
CA ARG A 335 -45.84 -31.52 42.11
C ARG A 335 -44.72 -32.44 42.60
N SER A 336 -43.80 -32.73 41.69
CA SER A 336 -42.65 -33.63 41.90
C SER A 336 -41.32 -32.91 42.09
N ASP A 337 -41.32 -31.57 42.05
CA ASP A 337 -40.13 -30.73 42.27
C ASP A 337 -40.04 -30.23 43.73
N GLU A 338 -39.06 -29.39 44.00
CA GLU A 338 -38.74 -28.86 45.34
C GLU A 338 -39.92 -28.09 45.95
N LEU A 339 -40.73 -27.43 45.11
CA LEU A 339 -41.95 -26.73 45.54
C LEU A 339 -43.07 -27.70 45.93
N GLY A 340 -43.19 -28.84 45.24
CA GLY A 340 -44.09 -29.92 45.62
C GLY A 340 -43.69 -30.59 46.94
N SER A 341 -42.39 -30.74 47.18
CA SER A 341 -41.86 -31.25 48.45
C SER A 341 -42.17 -30.31 49.60
N MET A 342 -42.05 -28.99 49.38
CA MET A 342 -42.46 -27.96 50.35
C MET A 342 -43.98 -28.00 50.59
N ALA A 343 -44.82 -28.15 49.56
CA ALA A 343 -46.27 -28.29 49.71
C ALA A 343 -46.69 -29.51 50.54
N LYS A 344 -46.05 -30.67 50.33
CA LYS A 344 -46.32 -31.88 51.12
C LYS A 344 -45.97 -31.69 52.61
N ALA A 345 -44.87 -31.00 52.90
CA ALA A 345 -44.49 -30.69 54.29
C ALA A 345 -45.52 -29.79 54.99
N VAL A 346 -46.14 -28.87 54.24
CA VAL A 346 -47.19 -27.98 54.74
C VAL A 346 -48.52 -28.71 55.00
N GLU A 347 -48.84 -29.75 54.21
CA GLU A 347 -50.03 -30.60 54.41
C GLU A 347 -49.94 -31.42 55.71
N VAL A 348 -48.73 -31.85 56.08
CA VAL A 348 -48.49 -32.47 57.39
C VAL A 348 -48.78 -31.48 58.52
N PHE A 349 -48.44 -30.20 58.35
CA PHE A 349 -48.75 -29.15 59.32
C PHE A 349 -50.26 -28.86 59.43
N ARG A 350 -50.99 -28.75 58.31
CA ARG A 350 -52.46 -28.59 58.32
C ARG A 350 -53.15 -29.77 58.98
N SER A 351 -52.84 -30.99 58.57
CA SER A 351 -53.48 -32.19 59.10
C SER A 351 -53.25 -32.35 60.60
N SER A 352 -52.09 -31.91 61.10
CA SER A 352 -51.79 -31.89 62.54
C SER A 352 -52.57 -30.80 63.28
N ALA A 353 -52.77 -29.63 62.68
CA ALA A 353 -53.60 -28.57 63.27
C ALA A 353 -55.11 -28.90 63.26
N GLN A 354 -55.62 -29.63 62.25
CA GLN A 354 -56.98 -30.18 62.23
C GLN A 354 -57.17 -31.24 63.33
N ARG A 355 -56.17 -32.11 63.51
CA ARG A 355 -56.18 -33.16 64.52
C ARG A 355 -56.07 -32.61 65.96
N ASN A 356 -55.48 -31.44 66.14
CA ASN A 356 -55.43 -30.75 67.44
C ASN A 356 -56.74 -30.02 67.83
N ILE A 357 -57.63 -29.70 66.88
CA ILE A 357 -58.95 -29.12 67.19
C ILE A 357 -59.97 -30.23 67.54
N ASP A 358 -59.81 -31.43 66.99
CA ASP A 358 -60.69 -32.57 67.27
C ASP A 358 -60.31 -33.35 68.56
N LEU A 359 -59.20 -33.00 69.22
CA LEU A 359 -58.65 -33.70 70.39
C LEU A 359 -58.75 -32.90 71.71
N GLU A 360 -59.70 -31.96 71.80
CA GLU A 360 -59.92 -31.16 73.03
C GLU A 360 -61.18 -31.59 73.82
N ASN A 361 -61.88 -32.70 73.49
CA ASN A 361 -63.14 -33.07 74.15
C ASN A 361 -63.42 -34.56 74.41
N GLU A 362 -62.41 -35.43 74.53
CA GLU A 362 -62.66 -36.78 75.05
C GLU A 362 -61.53 -37.26 75.96
N ALA A 363 -61.56 -36.70 77.18
CA ALA A 363 -60.91 -37.30 78.33
C ALA A 363 -61.85 -38.33 78.97
N GLU A 364 -61.27 -39.48 79.31
CA GLU A 364 -61.71 -40.42 80.35
C GLU A 364 -63.10 -41.07 80.20
N GLU A 365 -63.20 -42.12 79.38
CA GLU A 365 -63.85 -43.40 79.77
C GLU A 365 -63.82 -44.42 78.62
N THR A 366 -62.89 -45.37 78.65
CA THR A 366 -63.10 -46.75 78.17
C THR A 366 -61.87 -47.60 78.48
N ARG A 367 -61.70 -47.92 79.76
CA ARG A 367 -60.93 -49.09 80.19
C ARG A 367 -61.80 -50.32 79.92
N PHE A 368 -61.18 -51.37 79.37
CA PHE A 368 -61.72 -52.71 79.07
C PHE A 368 -62.30 -52.96 77.68
N ALA A 369 -61.44 -52.93 76.65
CA ALA A 369 -61.32 -54.00 75.65
C ALA A 369 -60.12 -53.70 74.72
N SER A 370 -59.28 -54.71 74.47
CA SER A 370 -58.22 -54.81 73.45
C SER A 370 -56.78 -54.93 73.97
N GLU A 371 -56.56 -55.90 74.87
CA GLU A 371 -55.23 -56.47 75.10
C GLU A 371 -54.77 -57.39 73.94
N GLU A 372 -55.63 -57.63 72.94
CA GLU A 372 -55.30 -58.44 71.75
C GLU A 372 -54.74 -57.61 70.57
N GLU A 373 -55.12 -56.33 70.44
CA GLU A 373 -54.60 -55.46 69.37
C GLU A 373 -53.22 -54.87 69.71
N ARG A 374 -52.87 -54.82 71.00
CA ARG A 374 -51.57 -54.33 71.48
C ARG A 374 -50.41 -55.23 71.03
N ALA A 375 -50.60 -56.54 71.03
CA ALA A 375 -49.59 -57.50 70.56
C ALA A 375 -49.46 -57.52 69.02
N ALA A 376 -50.57 -57.35 68.28
CA ALA A 376 -50.54 -57.27 66.82
C ALA A 376 -49.93 -55.96 66.32
N ASN A 377 -50.25 -54.82 66.96
CA ASN A 377 -49.68 -53.52 66.64
C ASN A 377 -48.22 -53.38 67.10
N GLU A 378 -47.80 -54.01 68.20
CA GLU A 378 -46.38 -54.07 68.59
C GLU A 378 -45.56 -54.94 67.62
N ALA A 379 -46.10 -56.08 67.15
CA ALA A 379 -45.44 -56.91 66.16
C ALA A 379 -45.35 -56.23 64.76
N GLU A 380 -46.39 -55.49 64.35
CA GLU A 380 -46.39 -54.72 63.10
C GLU A 380 -45.47 -53.48 63.19
N LYS A 381 -45.50 -52.73 64.31
CA LYS A 381 -44.55 -51.63 64.55
C LYS A 381 -43.12 -52.12 64.66
N ALA A 382 -42.86 -53.28 65.26
CA ALA A 382 -41.53 -53.88 65.32
C ALA A 382 -41.04 -54.30 63.92
N ARG A 383 -41.90 -54.89 63.09
CA ARG A 383 -41.57 -55.19 61.68
C ARG A 383 -41.30 -53.93 60.86
N GLN A 384 -42.13 -52.89 61.00
CA GLN A 384 -41.93 -51.62 60.30
C GLN A 384 -40.68 -50.87 60.79
N ALA A 385 -40.39 -50.88 62.10
CA ALA A 385 -39.18 -50.31 62.66
C ALA A 385 -37.93 -51.06 62.19
N GLN A 386 -37.98 -52.40 62.13
CA GLN A 386 -36.87 -53.21 61.61
C GLN A 386 -36.64 -52.95 60.10
N GLN A 387 -37.71 -52.87 59.31
CA GLN A 387 -37.64 -52.53 57.89
C GLN A 387 -37.12 -51.10 57.63
N LEU A 388 -37.52 -50.13 58.47
CA LEU A 388 -36.99 -48.77 58.43
C LEU A 388 -35.51 -48.74 58.82
N GLN A 389 -35.11 -49.47 59.87
CA GLN A 389 -33.73 -49.58 60.32
C GLN A 389 -32.85 -50.19 59.22
N GLU A 390 -33.32 -51.23 58.52
CA GLU A 390 -32.61 -51.83 57.38
C GLU A 390 -32.46 -50.84 56.21
N ALA A 391 -33.52 -50.11 55.85
CA ALA A 391 -33.48 -49.13 54.78
C ALA A 391 -32.53 -47.96 55.11
N VAL A 392 -32.57 -47.45 56.34
CA VAL A 392 -31.65 -46.41 56.82
C VAL A 392 -30.21 -46.91 56.86
N SER A 393 -29.97 -48.16 57.31
CA SER A 393 -28.65 -48.76 57.32
C SER A 393 -28.07 -48.91 55.90
N ALA A 394 -28.89 -49.35 54.94
CA ALA A 394 -28.49 -49.45 53.54
C ALA A 394 -28.24 -48.07 52.90
N LEU A 395 -29.01 -47.05 53.29
CA LEU A 395 -28.75 -45.66 52.85
C LEU A 395 -27.46 -45.11 53.46
N ALA A 396 -27.21 -45.38 54.74
CA ALA A 396 -25.98 -44.99 55.43
C ALA A 396 -24.74 -45.66 54.82
N GLU A 397 -24.85 -46.94 54.45
CA GLU A 397 -23.82 -47.64 53.68
C GLU A 397 -23.59 -46.99 52.31
N GLY A 398 -24.67 -46.69 51.57
CA GLY A 398 -24.57 -46.03 50.27
C GLY A 398 -23.94 -44.63 50.35
N LEU A 399 -24.31 -43.83 51.36
CA LEU A 399 -23.70 -42.53 51.62
C LEU A 399 -22.25 -42.66 52.08
N GLY A 400 -21.91 -43.70 52.85
CA GLY A 400 -20.53 -44.03 53.20
C GLY A 400 -19.69 -44.36 51.97
N LYS A 401 -20.21 -45.18 51.06
CA LYS A 401 -19.57 -45.50 49.77
C LYS A 401 -19.40 -44.26 48.90
N LEU A 402 -20.39 -43.37 48.85
CA LEU A 402 -20.29 -42.09 48.15
C LEU A 402 -19.22 -41.17 48.76
N ALA A 403 -19.12 -41.11 50.09
CA ALA A 403 -18.09 -40.33 50.80
C ALA A 403 -16.67 -40.88 50.56
N GLU A 404 -16.54 -42.19 50.34
CA GLU A 404 -15.30 -42.85 49.89
C GLU A 404 -15.00 -42.60 48.39
N GLY A 405 -15.88 -41.90 47.67
CA GLY A 405 -15.74 -41.61 46.24
C GLY A 405 -16.28 -42.69 45.31
N ASN A 406 -17.00 -43.71 45.81
CA ASN A 406 -17.55 -44.77 44.98
C ASN A 406 -18.90 -44.36 44.35
N LEU A 407 -18.84 -43.85 43.11
CA LEU A 407 -20.00 -43.50 42.30
C LEU A 407 -20.61 -44.70 41.56
N ALA A 408 -19.92 -45.84 41.53
CA ALA A 408 -20.43 -47.08 40.93
C ALA A 408 -21.37 -47.85 41.88
N PHE A 409 -21.42 -47.50 43.18
CA PHE A 409 -22.25 -48.20 44.15
C PHE A 409 -23.75 -47.97 43.88
N ARG A 410 -24.53 -49.03 44.03
CA ARG A 410 -26.00 -48.99 43.93
C ARG A 410 -26.61 -49.81 45.05
N ILE A 411 -27.67 -49.29 45.66
CA ILE A 411 -28.47 -50.05 46.62
C ILE A 411 -29.39 -50.98 45.84
N THR A 412 -29.06 -52.27 45.79
CA THR A 412 -29.79 -53.28 44.99
C THR A 412 -30.91 -53.97 45.75
N LYS A 413 -30.81 -54.05 47.09
CA LYS A 413 -31.85 -54.64 47.95
C LYS A 413 -33.11 -53.75 47.90
N PRO A 414 -34.29 -54.28 47.50
CA PRO A 414 -35.54 -53.51 47.49
C PRO A 414 -35.90 -53.03 48.89
N PHE A 415 -36.37 -51.79 49.00
CA PHE A 415 -36.89 -51.26 50.25
C PHE A 415 -38.39 -51.57 50.36
N PRO A 416 -38.98 -51.43 51.56
CA PRO A 416 -40.43 -51.46 51.71
C PRO A 416 -41.10 -50.44 50.78
N VAL A 417 -42.32 -50.72 50.31
CA VAL A 417 -43.06 -49.90 49.33
C VAL A 417 -43.09 -48.41 49.73
N THR A 418 -43.18 -48.12 51.02
CA THR A 418 -43.20 -46.75 51.57
C THR A 418 -41.86 -46.00 51.45
N LEU A 419 -40.73 -46.72 51.34
CA LEU A 419 -39.37 -46.17 51.30
C LEU A 419 -38.66 -46.42 49.96
N GLU A 420 -39.26 -47.19 49.05
CA GLU A 420 -38.67 -47.55 47.75
C GLU A 420 -38.34 -46.34 46.87
N ALA A 421 -39.13 -45.26 46.98
CA ALA A 421 -38.82 -43.98 46.33
C ALA A 421 -37.45 -43.43 46.74
N VAL A 422 -37.09 -43.54 48.03
CA VAL A 422 -35.82 -43.04 48.57
C VAL A 422 -34.63 -43.81 48.00
N ARG A 423 -34.74 -45.14 47.90
CA ARG A 423 -33.72 -46.00 47.27
C ARG A 423 -33.50 -45.61 45.81
N ARG A 424 -34.60 -45.43 45.07
CA ARG A 424 -34.55 -45.05 43.66
C ARG A 424 -33.92 -43.67 43.49
N ASP A 425 -34.36 -42.68 44.24
CA ASP A 425 -33.88 -41.30 44.12
C ASP A 425 -32.39 -41.19 44.52
N PHE A 426 -31.93 -41.95 45.52
CA PHE A 426 -30.50 -42.10 45.82
C PHE A 426 -29.71 -42.66 44.62
N ASN A 427 -30.16 -43.79 44.07
CA ASN A 427 -29.49 -44.44 42.94
C ASN A 427 -29.48 -43.53 41.69
N THR A 428 -30.58 -42.84 41.38
CA THR A 428 -30.67 -41.88 40.27
C THR A 428 -29.73 -40.69 40.47
N SER A 429 -29.58 -40.22 41.70
CA SER A 429 -28.66 -39.10 42.03
C SER A 429 -27.20 -39.52 41.83
N ILE A 430 -26.81 -40.71 42.29
CA ILE A 430 -25.47 -41.23 42.06
C ILE A 430 -25.23 -41.50 40.57
N GLU A 431 -26.20 -42.03 39.84
CA GLU A 431 -26.10 -42.22 38.38
C GLU A 431 -25.90 -40.91 37.62
N SER A 432 -26.60 -39.85 38.03
CA SER A 432 -26.43 -38.51 37.44
C SER A 432 -25.03 -37.94 37.72
N LEU A 433 -24.53 -38.11 38.95
CA LEU A 433 -23.16 -37.71 39.31
C LEU A 433 -22.12 -38.52 38.52
N GLU A 434 -22.28 -39.83 38.47
CA GLU A 434 -21.41 -40.73 37.72
C GLU A 434 -21.34 -40.34 36.24
N THR A 435 -22.49 -40.06 35.61
CA THR A 435 -22.58 -39.60 34.21
C THR A 435 -21.87 -38.26 34.01
N ALA A 436 -22.04 -37.32 34.94
CA ALA A 436 -21.36 -36.03 34.89
C ALA A 436 -19.83 -36.20 34.98
N PHE A 437 -19.33 -36.99 35.94
CA PHE A 437 -17.90 -37.27 36.09
C PHE A 437 -17.32 -38.04 34.90
N ALA A 438 -18.06 -38.99 34.31
CA ALA A 438 -17.66 -39.69 33.10
C ALA A 438 -17.54 -38.74 31.88
N THR A 439 -18.47 -37.79 31.77
CA THR A 439 -18.44 -36.76 30.72
C THR A 439 -17.24 -35.82 30.89
N ILE A 440 -16.95 -35.40 32.14
CA ILE A 440 -15.77 -34.57 32.45
C ILE A 440 -14.48 -35.35 32.16
N SER A 441 -14.40 -36.63 32.56
CA SER A 441 -13.23 -37.48 32.28
C SER A 441 -12.95 -37.61 30.78
N THR A 442 -14.00 -37.81 29.98
CA THR A 442 -13.89 -37.89 28.51
C THR A 442 -13.45 -36.55 27.93
N SER A 443 -14.04 -35.45 28.39
CA SER A 443 -13.69 -34.10 27.95
C SER A 443 -12.24 -33.74 28.29
N SER A 444 -11.79 -34.09 29.49
CA SER A 444 -10.40 -33.92 29.94
C SER A 444 -9.42 -34.73 29.09
N GLY A 445 -9.77 -35.98 28.74
CA GLY A 445 -8.99 -36.80 27.80
C GLY A 445 -8.86 -36.15 26.41
N ASN A 446 -9.97 -35.62 25.87
CA ASN A 446 -9.98 -34.91 24.59
C ASN A 446 -9.14 -33.63 24.64
N ILE A 447 -9.20 -32.86 25.73
CA ILE A 447 -8.37 -31.67 25.93
C ILE A 447 -6.89 -32.07 25.95
N GLY A 448 -6.52 -33.10 26.71
CA GLY A 448 -5.13 -33.59 26.77
C GLY A 448 -4.59 -34.00 25.40
N GLN A 449 -5.41 -34.68 24.59
CA GLN A 449 -5.05 -35.01 23.21
C GLN A 449 -4.86 -33.76 22.34
N GLY A 450 -5.82 -32.81 22.39
CA GLY A 450 -5.72 -31.56 21.65
C GLY A 450 -4.50 -30.73 22.04
N THR A 451 -4.16 -30.65 23.34
CA THR A 451 -2.95 -29.96 23.83
C THR A 451 -1.67 -30.63 23.34
N ALA A 452 -1.63 -31.97 23.24
CA ALA A 452 -0.49 -32.69 22.68
C ALA A 452 -0.29 -32.42 21.17
N GLU A 453 -1.39 -32.33 20.41
CA GLU A 453 -1.37 -31.94 18.99
C GLU A 453 -0.92 -30.50 18.79
N ILE A 454 -1.40 -29.57 19.63
CA ILE A 454 -0.95 -28.17 19.62
C ILE A 454 0.55 -28.11 19.91
N ARG A 455 1.04 -28.79 20.95
CA ARG A 455 2.48 -28.84 21.28
C ARG A 455 3.31 -29.29 20.07
N SER A 456 2.91 -30.39 19.42
CA SER A 456 3.62 -30.88 18.23
C SER A 456 3.60 -29.89 17.07
N SER A 457 2.53 -29.11 16.93
CA SER A 457 2.41 -28.07 15.90
C SER A 457 3.27 -26.86 16.23
N THR A 458 3.33 -26.46 17.50
CA THR A 458 4.18 -25.39 18.01
C THR A 458 5.67 -25.73 17.86
N ASP A 459 6.08 -26.97 18.15
CA ASP A 459 7.45 -27.45 17.91
C ASP A 459 7.83 -27.36 16.42
N ASN A 460 6.91 -27.73 15.53
CA ASN A 460 7.12 -27.59 14.08
C ASN A 460 7.22 -26.13 13.66
N LEU A 461 6.36 -25.27 14.21
CA LEU A 461 6.38 -23.84 13.93
C LEU A 461 7.70 -23.22 14.40
N SER A 462 8.19 -23.60 15.58
CA SER A 462 9.50 -23.17 16.11
C SER A 462 10.64 -23.47 15.13
N ARG A 463 10.77 -24.74 14.70
CA ARG A 463 11.81 -25.15 13.74
C ARG A 463 11.71 -24.41 12.41
N ARG A 464 10.49 -24.16 11.92
CA ARG A 464 10.26 -23.40 10.68
C ARG A 464 10.65 -21.93 10.85
N THR A 465 10.34 -21.33 11.99
CA THR A 465 10.74 -19.95 12.33
C THR A 465 12.26 -19.82 12.41
N GLU A 466 12.95 -20.77 13.04
CA GLU A 466 14.43 -20.80 13.07
C GLU A 466 15.03 -20.95 11.67
N GLN A 467 14.50 -21.86 10.85
CA GLN A 467 14.98 -22.06 9.48
C GLN A 467 14.69 -20.84 8.59
N GLN A 468 13.57 -20.16 8.81
CA GLN A 468 13.22 -18.92 8.13
C GLN A 468 14.17 -17.78 8.54
N ALA A 469 14.51 -17.66 9.82
CA ALA A 469 15.49 -16.69 10.31
C ALA A 469 16.86 -16.90 9.63
N ALA A 470 17.36 -18.13 9.60
CA ALA A 470 18.61 -18.45 8.91
C ALA A 470 18.57 -18.11 7.41
N SER A 471 17.44 -18.37 6.75
CA SER A 471 17.26 -18.03 5.32
C SER A 471 17.21 -16.51 5.10
N LEU A 472 16.63 -15.76 6.03
CA LEU A 472 16.59 -14.29 5.98
C LEU A 472 17.99 -13.69 6.19
N GLU A 473 18.79 -14.22 7.11
CA GLU A 473 20.20 -13.79 7.30
C GLU A 473 21.02 -13.99 6.03
N GLN A 474 20.89 -15.16 5.38
CA GLN A 474 21.58 -15.43 4.12
C GLN A 474 21.10 -14.51 2.99
N THR A 475 19.80 -14.23 2.94
CA THR A 475 19.22 -13.33 1.93
C THR A 475 19.68 -11.89 2.14
N ALA A 476 19.75 -11.42 3.40
CA ALA A 476 20.25 -10.10 3.75
C ALA A 476 21.72 -9.94 3.34
N ALA A 477 22.57 -10.94 3.65
CA ALA A 477 23.98 -10.93 3.25
C ALA A 477 24.15 -10.89 1.72
N ALA A 478 23.37 -11.68 0.97
CA ALA A 478 23.38 -11.66 -0.48
C ALA A 478 22.92 -10.30 -1.06
N LEU A 479 21.92 -9.66 -0.43
CA LEU A 479 21.45 -8.33 -0.84
C LEU A 479 22.48 -7.23 -0.57
N GLU A 480 23.25 -7.31 0.51
CA GLU A 480 24.38 -6.39 0.74
C GLU A 480 25.46 -6.55 -0.34
N GLU A 481 25.80 -7.78 -0.72
CA GLU A 481 26.75 -8.06 -1.79
C GLU A 481 26.26 -7.52 -3.15
N ILE A 482 24.98 -7.74 -3.47
CA ILE A 482 24.35 -7.22 -4.69
C ILE A 482 24.34 -5.69 -4.67
N THR A 483 24.00 -5.07 -3.55
CA THR A 483 23.99 -3.60 -3.38
C THR A 483 25.38 -3.02 -3.67
N SER A 484 26.42 -3.61 -3.07
CA SER A 484 27.82 -3.24 -3.31
C SER A 484 28.19 -3.38 -4.78
N THR A 485 27.78 -4.47 -5.43
CA THR A 485 28.06 -4.75 -6.83
C THR A 485 27.36 -3.75 -7.77
N VAL A 486 26.10 -3.41 -7.52
CA VAL A 486 25.35 -2.42 -8.29
C VAL A 486 25.94 -1.02 -8.13
N GLN A 487 26.34 -0.63 -6.91
CA GLN A 487 27.04 0.64 -6.69
C GLN A 487 28.40 0.70 -7.40
N ALA A 488 29.13 -0.43 -7.43
CA ALA A 488 30.38 -0.52 -8.18
C ALA A 488 30.14 -0.42 -9.70
N ALA A 489 29.08 -1.06 -10.22
CA ALA A 489 28.68 -0.97 -11.62
C ALA A 489 28.29 0.45 -12.02
N HIS A 490 27.51 1.14 -11.19
CA HIS A 490 27.14 2.55 -11.39
C HIS A 490 28.38 3.45 -11.51
N ARG A 491 29.30 3.37 -10.53
CA ARG A 491 30.55 4.16 -10.56
C ARG A 491 31.38 3.90 -11.82
N ARG A 492 31.54 2.62 -12.21
CA ARG A 492 32.25 2.24 -13.43
C ARG A 492 31.58 2.78 -14.69
N ALA A 493 30.24 2.70 -14.78
CA ALA A 493 29.50 3.24 -15.91
C ALA A 493 29.68 4.77 -16.01
N THR A 494 29.60 5.50 -14.90
CA THR A 494 29.87 6.95 -14.88
C THR A 494 31.28 7.28 -15.35
N GLU A 495 32.29 6.53 -14.90
CA GLU A 495 33.68 6.74 -15.31
C GLU A 495 33.90 6.44 -16.79
N ILE A 496 33.30 5.35 -17.31
CA ILE A 496 33.31 5.05 -18.76
C ILE A 496 32.64 6.19 -19.53
N GLY A 497 31.54 6.73 -19.04
CA GLY A 497 30.85 7.86 -19.68
C GLY A 497 31.75 9.07 -19.84
N ARG A 498 32.56 9.41 -18.82
CA ARG A 498 33.56 10.47 -18.90
C ARG A 498 34.63 10.18 -19.96
N MET A 499 35.20 8.97 -19.96
CA MET A 499 36.22 8.58 -20.95
C MET A 499 35.69 8.61 -22.39
N VAL A 500 34.43 8.20 -22.59
CA VAL A 500 33.76 8.25 -23.90
C VAL A 500 33.52 9.70 -24.34
N GLY A 501 33.15 10.60 -23.41
CA GLY A 501 33.05 12.03 -23.68
C GLY A 501 34.38 12.64 -24.14
N GLU A 502 35.48 12.30 -23.47
CA GLU A 502 36.83 12.73 -23.87
C GLU A 502 37.21 12.18 -25.26
N ALA A 503 36.98 10.89 -25.51
CA ALA A 503 37.22 10.28 -26.81
C ALA A 503 36.38 10.93 -27.93
N SER A 504 35.13 11.31 -27.64
CA SER A 504 34.26 12.02 -28.58
C SER A 504 34.81 13.40 -28.94
N SER A 505 35.35 14.12 -27.95
CA SER A 505 35.97 15.42 -28.17
C SER A 505 37.20 15.30 -29.07
N VAL A 506 38.08 14.32 -28.80
CA VAL A 506 39.29 14.09 -29.59
C VAL A 506 38.96 13.64 -31.01
N ALA A 507 37.93 12.80 -31.19
CA ALA A 507 37.46 12.40 -32.52
C ALA A 507 36.94 13.61 -33.31
N SER A 508 36.14 14.47 -32.69
CA SER A 508 35.63 15.70 -33.32
C SER A 508 36.75 16.67 -33.71
N GLU A 509 37.74 16.86 -32.84
CA GLU A 509 38.92 17.69 -33.15
C GLU A 509 39.72 17.10 -34.32
N SER A 510 39.88 15.77 -34.34
CA SER A 510 40.58 15.07 -35.43
C SER A 510 39.85 15.20 -36.77
N GLU A 511 38.52 15.19 -36.78
CA GLU A 511 37.72 15.46 -37.99
C GLU A 511 37.97 16.88 -38.54
N THR A 512 38.04 17.89 -37.65
CA THR A 512 38.39 19.27 -38.05
C THR A 512 39.79 19.34 -38.65
N ILE A 513 40.80 18.76 -38.00
CA ILE A 513 42.19 18.75 -38.49
C ILE A 513 42.28 18.08 -39.87
N VAL A 514 41.58 16.97 -40.08
CA VAL A 514 41.55 16.29 -41.38
C VAL A 514 40.87 17.15 -42.44
N SER A 515 39.77 17.82 -42.12
CA SER A 515 39.09 18.76 -43.04
C SER A 515 40.01 19.91 -43.46
N ASP A 516 40.73 20.51 -42.51
CA ASP A 516 41.70 21.58 -42.78
C ASP A 516 42.85 21.07 -43.65
N THR A 517 43.31 19.83 -43.41
CA THR A 517 44.37 19.19 -44.20
C THR A 517 43.93 18.94 -45.65
N VAL A 518 42.68 18.51 -45.87
CA VAL A 518 42.13 18.36 -47.24
C VAL A 518 42.09 19.70 -47.96
N THR A 519 41.68 20.76 -47.27
CA THR A 519 41.64 22.12 -47.82
C THR A 519 43.04 22.58 -48.24
N ALA A 520 44.04 22.44 -47.36
CA ALA A 520 45.42 22.81 -47.65
C ALA A 520 46.00 22.02 -48.83
N MET A 521 45.70 20.72 -48.94
CA MET A 521 46.16 19.90 -50.08
C MET A 521 45.50 20.32 -51.40
N SER A 522 44.24 20.74 -51.37
CA SER A 522 43.55 21.29 -52.56
C SER A 522 44.15 22.63 -53.02
N GLU A 523 44.59 23.47 -52.08
CA GLU A 523 45.32 24.70 -52.39
C GLU A 523 46.69 24.41 -53.01
N ILE A 524 47.41 23.38 -52.53
CA ILE A 524 48.68 22.92 -53.12
C ILE A 524 48.47 22.37 -54.53
N GLU A 525 47.42 21.57 -54.76
CA GLU A 525 47.05 21.07 -56.09
C GLU A 525 46.77 22.23 -57.06
N THR A 526 46.01 23.23 -56.61
CA THR A 526 45.70 24.44 -57.40
C THR A 526 46.96 25.24 -57.72
N SER A 527 47.82 25.47 -56.73
CA SER A 527 49.09 26.17 -56.92
C SER A 527 50.02 25.41 -57.89
N SER A 528 50.08 24.08 -57.79
CA SER A 528 50.89 23.25 -58.69
C SER A 528 50.42 23.34 -60.15
N ARG A 529 49.10 23.35 -60.39
CA ARG A 529 48.53 23.57 -61.73
C ARG A 529 48.87 24.95 -62.30
N GLN A 530 48.82 26.00 -61.47
CA GLN A 530 49.22 27.34 -61.89
C GLN A 530 50.71 27.40 -62.26
N VAL A 531 51.58 26.75 -61.49
CA VAL A 531 53.02 26.66 -61.82
C VAL A 531 53.22 25.90 -63.13
N ALA A 532 52.52 24.77 -63.34
CA ALA A 532 52.61 24.01 -64.58
C ALA A 532 52.21 24.87 -65.81
N GLN A 533 51.17 25.70 -65.68
CA GLN A 533 50.78 26.65 -66.71
C GLN A 533 51.88 27.68 -67.02
N ILE A 534 52.53 28.24 -65.99
CA ILE A 534 53.64 29.19 -66.16
C ILE A 534 54.83 28.52 -66.86
N ILE A 535 55.18 27.29 -66.48
CA ILE A 535 56.25 26.52 -67.12
C ILE A 535 55.92 26.21 -68.58
N GLY A 536 54.65 25.94 -68.89
CA GLY A 536 54.16 25.83 -70.27
C GLY A 536 54.43 27.09 -71.10
N VAL A 537 54.13 28.27 -70.56
CA VAL A 537 54.42 29.57 -71.20
C VAL A 537 55.93 29.77 -71.37
N ILE A 538 56.74 29.41 -70.37
CA ILE A 538 58.22 29.52 -70.47
C ILE A 538 58.76 28.62 -71.59
N ASN A 539 58.23 27.40 -71.74
CA ASN A 539 58.60 26.51 -72.83
C ASN A 539 58.21 27.10 -74.20
N GLU A 540 57.05 27.75 -74.30
CA GLU A 540 56.63 28.45 -75.52
C GLU A 540 57.55 29.64 -75.85
N ILE A 541 57.93 30.44 -74.85
CA ILE A 541 58.90 31.54 -75.00
C ILE A 541 60.27 31.00 -75.48
N ALA A 542 60.74 29.89 -74.89
CA ALA A 542 61.97 29.24 -75.29
C ALA A 542 61.91 28.76 -76.75
N PHE A 543 60.79 28.18 -77.18
CA PHE A 543 60.57 27.76 -78.56
C PHE A 543 60.58 28.96 -79.54
N GLN A 544 59.85 30.03 -79.22
CA GLN A 544 59.83 31.25 -80.01
C GLN A 544 61.23 31.89 -80.11
N THR A 545 61.96 31.94 -79.00
CA THR A 545 63.34 32.47 -78.95
C THR A 545 64.29 31.63 -79.81
N ASN A 546 64.16 30.30 -79.79
CA ASN A 546 64.93 29.41 -80.65
C ASN A 546 64.63 29.62 -82.14
N LEU A 547 63.37 29.90 -82.52
CA LEU A 547 63.00 30.25 -83.89
C LEU A 547 63.51 31.63 -84.32
N LEU A 548 63.42 32.64 -83.45
CA LEU A 548 63.98 33.98 -83.66
C LEU A 548 65.49 33.92 -83.87
N ALA A 549 66.19 33.17 -83.03
CA ALA A 549 67.64 32.96 -83.11
C ALA A 549 68.03 32.22 -84.38
N LEU A 550 67.25 31.22 -84.81
CA LEU A 550 67.45 30.54 -86.09
C LEU A 550 67.31 31.53 -87.27
N ASN A 551 66.26 32.34 -87.28
CA ASN A 551 66.03 33.36 -88.32
C ASN A 551 67.18 34.39 -88.35
N ALA A 552 67.62 34.86 -87.19
CA ALA A 552 68.76 35.78 -87.07
C ALA A 552 70.08 35.14 -87.54
N GLY A 553 70.30 33.85 -87.23
CA GLY A 553 71.47 33.10 -87.70
C GLY A 553 71.49 32.91 -89.22
N VAL A 554 70.32 32.68 -89.84
CA VAL A 554 70.18 32.60 -91.30
C VAL A 554 70.48 33.94 -91.96
N GLU A 555 69.94 35.04 -91.43
CA GLU A 555 70.18 36.38 -91.99
C GLU A 555 71.64 36.84 -91.78
N ALA A 556 72.26 36.46 -90.66
CA ALA A 556 73.68 36.69 -90.41
C ALA A 556 74.59 35.91 -91.38
N ALA A 557 74.24 34.66 -91.72
CA ALA A 557 74.94 33.90 -92.75
C ALA A 557 74.78 34.53 -94.15
N ARG A 558 73.61 35.12 -94.42
CA ARG A 558 73.30 35.83 -95.67
C ARG A 558 74.12 37.12 -95.85
N ALA A 559 74.47 37.78 -94.75
CA ALA A 559 75.31 38.99 -94.73
C ALA A 559 76.82 38.74 -94.89
N GLY A 560 77.28 37.48 -95.00
CA GLY A 560 78.69 37.13 -95.25
C GLY A 560 79.64 37.52 -94.11
N GLU A 561 80.81 38.08 -94.45
CA GLU A 561 81.83 38.46 -93.45
C GLU A 561 81.35 39.52 -92.44
N ALA A 562 80.44 40.42 -92.84
CA ALA A 562 79.90 41.45 -91.95
C ALA A 562 78.95 40.89 -90.87
N GLY A 563 78.31 39.74 -91.13
CA GLY A 563 77.37 39.09 -90.21
C GLY A 563 78.00 38.11 -89.22
N ARG A 564 79.32 37.89 -89.28
CA ARG A 564 80.01 36.82 -88.54
C ARG A 564 79.85 36.93 -87.02
N GLY A 565 79.89 38.16 -86.46
CA GLY A 565 79.64 38.41 -85.04
C GLY A 565 78.17 38.16 -84.64
N PHE A 566 77.22 38.56 -85.48
CA PHE A 566 75.79 38.30 -85.26
C PHE A 566 75.45 36.82 -85.34
N ALA A 567 76.11 36.05 -86.21
CA ALA A 567 75.91 34.60 -86.31
C ALA A 567 76.31 33.87 -85.02
N VAL A 568 77.41 34.28 -84.37
CA VAL A 568 77.84 33.71 -83.09
C VAL A 568 76.82 34.02 -81.98
N VAL A 569 76.34 35.27 -81.89
CA VAL A 569 75.32 35.66 -80.91
C VAL A 569 74.02 34.89 -81.16
N ALA A 570 73.59 34.75 -82.42
CA ALA A 570 72.40 33.99 -82.77
C ALA A 570 72.51 32.52 -82.39
N GLN A 571 73.68 31.90 -82.56
CA GLN A 571 73.93 30.53 -82.13
C GLN A 571 73.89 30.39 -80.60
N GLU A 572 74.49 31.32 -79.86
CA GLU A 572 74.49 31.33 -78.38
C GLU A 572 73.07 31.49 -77.83
N VAL A 573 72.27 32.41 -78.40
CA VAL A 573 70.86 32.62 -78.02
C VAL A 573 70.03 31.37 -78.33
N ARG A 574 70.31 30.70 -79.45
CA ARG A 574 69.65 29.45 -79.82
C ARG A 574 69.96 28.32 -78.84
N GLU A 575 71.22 28.16 -78.47
CA GLU A 575 71.66 27.16 -77.49
C GLU A 575 71.06 27.43 -76.10
N LEU A 576 71.01 28.69 -75.68
CA LEU A 576 70.33 29.10 -74.44
C LEU A 576 68.84 28.79 -74.49
N ALA A 577 68.16 29.08 -75.61
CA ALA A 577 66.75 28.78 -75.79
C ALA A 577 66.46 27.27 -75.75
N GLN A 578 67.31 26.44 -76.36
CA GLN A 578 67.21 24.98 -76.26
C GLN A 578 67.42 24.47 -74.83
N ARG A 579 68.40 25.02 -74.10
CA ARG A 579 68.63 24.70 -72.68
C ARG A 579 67.42 25.07 -71.81
N SER A 580 66.82 26.25 -72.05
CA SER A 580 65.60 26.68 -71.36
C SER A 580 64.41 25.77 -71.65
N ALA A 581 64.22 25.33 -72.89
CA ALA A 581 63.16 24.39 -73.26
C ALA A 581 63.33 23.02 -72.59
N THR A 582 64.57 22.48 -72.56
CA THR A 582 64.87 21.23 -71.86
C THR A 582 64.60 21.36 -70.35
N ALA A 583 65.06 22.45 -69.72
CA ALA A 583 64.82 22.69 -68.30
C ALA A 583 63.32 22.86 -67.98
N ALA A 584 62.57 23.58 -68.82
CA ALA A 584 61.13 23.71 -68.68
C ALA A 584 60.42 22.35 -68.78
N LYS A 585 60.84 21.49 -69.71
CA LYS A 585 60.31 20.14 -69.85
C LYS A 585 60.59 19.26 -68.62
N GLU A 586 61.81 19.32 -68.08
CA GLU A 586 62.17 18.59 -66.85
C GLU A 586 61.36 19.07 -65.63
N ILE A 587 61.17 20.39 -65.47
CA ILE A 587 60.32 20.95 -64.42
C ILE A 587 58.88 20.46 -64.60
N ASN A 588 58.36 20.44 -65.84
CA ASN A 588 57.00 19.98 -66.09
C ASN A 588 56.81 18.50 -65.70
N THR A 589 57.78 17.63 -66.00
CA THR A 589 57.75 16.22 -65.54
C THR A 589 57.80 16.10 -64.01
N LEU A 590 58.52 16.98 -63.31
CA LEU A 590 58.52 17.01 -61.84
C LEU A 590 57.17 17.48 -61.28
N LEU A 591 56.53 18.44 -61.93
CA LEU A 591 55.20 18.94 -61.55
C LEU A 591 54.12 17.87 -61.76
N GLU A 592 54.13 17.15 -62.88
CA GLU A 592 53.21 16.02 -63.12
C GLU A 592 53.33 14.94 -62.02
N LYS A 593 54.56 14.61 -61.60
CA LYS A 593 54.78 13.69 -60.48
C LYS A 593 54.29 14.26 -59.16
N SER A 594 54.49 15.56 -58.93
CA SER A 594 54.05 16.23 -57.70
C SER A 594 52.53 16.28 -57.61
N GLU A 595 51.83 16.56 -58.71
CA GLU A 595 50.37 16.52 -58.80
C GLU A 595 49.83 15.11 -58.49
N ALA A 596 50.45 14.06 -59.05
CA ALA A 596 50.08 12.68 -58.73
C ALA A 596 50.27 12.34 -57.23
N HIS A 597 51.34 12.84 -56.60
CA HIS A 597 51.57 12.67 -55.17
C HIS A 597 50.55 13.42 -54.30
N VAL A 598 50.22 14.66 -54.66
CA VAL A 598 49.18 15.45 -53.96
C VAL A 598 47.83 14.77 -54.07
N GLN A 599 47.44 14.29 -55.26
CA GLN A 599 46.18 13.57 -55.47
C GLN A 599 46.09 12.29 -54.63
N SER A 600 47.19 11.54 -54.55
CA SER A 600 47.29 10.36 -53.69
C SER A 600 47.18 10.75 -52.20
N GLY A 601 47.79 11.86 -51.80
CA GLY A 601 47.71 12.42 -50.45
C GLY A 601 46.28 12.78 -50.06
N VAL A 602 45.58 13.53 -50.92
CA VAL A 602 44.16 13.88 -50.74
C VAL A 602 43.33 12.62 -50.54
N THR A 603 43.50 11.61 -51.39
CA THR A 603 42.75 10.34 -51.29
C THR A 603 42.95 9.64 -49.93
N LEU A 604 44.18 9.59 -49.43
CA LEU A 604 44.48 8.96 -48.13
C LEU A 604 43.91 9.76 -46.95
N VAL A 605 43.98 11.08 -47.01
CA VAL A 605 43.43 11.97 -45.98
C VAL A 605 41.90 11.89 -45.95
N THR A 606 41.22 11.88 -47.11
CA THR A 606 39.76 11.68 -47.20
C THR A 606 39.34 10.34 -46.57
N ARG A 607 40.04 9.24 -46.89
CA ARG A 607 39.77 7.93 -46.26
C ARG A 607 39.99 7.93 -44.76
N THR A 608 40.95 8.72 -44.28
CA THR A 608 41.20 8.91 -42.83
C THR A 608 40.02 9.65 -42.18
N GLY A 609 39.50 10.69 -42.83
CA GLY A 609 38.30 11.40 -42.39
C GLY A 609 37.07 10.49 -42.29
N GLU A 610 36.81 9.67 -43.30
CA GLU A 610 35.71 8.69 -43.28
C GLU A 610 35.85 7.67 -42.13
N ALA A 611 37.07 7.25 -41.82
CA ALA A 611 37.34 6.34 -40.71
C ALA A 611 37.08 7.00 -39.35
N LEU A 612 37.50 8.27 -39.18
CA LEU A 612 37.22 9.06 -37.98
C LEU A 612 35.72 9.28 -37.79
N GLN A 613 34.97 9.57 -38.86
CA GLN A 613 33.52 9.71 -38.81
C GLN A 613 32.82 8.43 -38.31
N LYS A 614 33.27 7.26 -38.77
CA LYS A 614 32.77 5.96 -38.28
C LYS A 614 33.11 5.76 -36.79
N ILE A 615 34.32 6.13 -36.37
CA ILE A 615 34.72 6.08 -34.96
C ILE A 615 33.83 7.01 -34.12
N GLY A 616 33.55 8.24 -34.58
CA GLY A 616 32.62 9.16 -33.93
C GLY A 616 31.24 8.55 -33.72
N GLY A 617 30.68 7.90 -34.75
CA GLY A 617 29.41 7.17 -34.64
C GLY A 617 29.45 6.01 -33.63
N HIS A 618 30.55 5.26 -33.57
CA HIS A 618 30.74 4.20 -32.57
C HIS A 618 30.84 4.77 -31.14
N VAL A 619 31.59 5.85 -30.95
CA VAL A 619 31.73 6.55 -29.66
C VAL A 619 30.36 7.04 -29.17
N GLN A 620 29.55 7.61 -30.06
CA GLN A 620 28.19 8.06 -29.73
C GLN A 620 27.28 6.89 -29.33
N SER A 621 27.39 5.74 -30.02
CA SER A 621 26.67 4.52 -29.67
C SER A 621 27.07 3.98 -28.29
N ILE A 622 28.37 3.98 -27.97
CA ILE A 622 28.87 3.60 -26.64
C ILE A 622 28.32 4.55 -25.58
N ASN A 623 28.31 5.86 -25.83
CA ASN A 623 27.79 6.86 -24.88
C ASN A 623 26.31 6.62 -24.55
N SER A 624 25.50 6.28 -25.56
CA SER A 624 24.09 5.93 -25.36
C SER A 624 23.92 4.68 -24.50
N ASN A 625 24.68 3.62 -24.76
CA ASN A 625 24.65 2.40 -23.96
C ASN A 625 25.10 2.61 -22.51
N VAL A 626 26.14 3.42 -22.30
CA VAL A 626 26.63 3.76 -20.96
C VAL A 626 25.58 4.56 -20.19
N SER A 627 24.91 5.50 -20.85
CA SER A 627 23.80 6.25 -20.26
C SER A 627 22.65 5.32 -19.84
N ALA A 628 22.30 4.34 -20.68
CA ALA A 628 21.32 3.31 -20.34
C ALA A 628 21.76 2.44 -19.15
N MET A 629 23.06 2.08 -19.05
CA MET A 629 23.62 1.36 -17.90
C MET A 629 23.54 2.15 -16.60
N VAL A 630 23.81 3.46 -16.64
CA VAL A 630 23.70 4.34 -15.47
C VAL A 630 22.25 4.38 -14.99
N THR A 631 21.29 4.60 -15.89
CA THR A 631 19.86 4.58 -15.57
C THR A 631 19.42 3.24 -14.99
N SER A 632 19.80 2.12 -15.64
CA SER A 632 19.47 0.78 -15.18
C SER A 632 20.07 0.47 -13.80
N SER A 633 21.30 0.91 -13.52
CA SER A 633 21.92 0.75 -12.20
C SER A 633 21.19 1.56 -11.12
N GLN A 634 20.68 2.75 -11.46
CA GLN A 634 19.88 3.56 -10.55
C GLN A 634 18.54 2.91 -10.23
N GLU A 635 17.87 2.34 -11.24
CA GLU A 635 16.62 1.58 -11.08
C GLU A 635 16.85 0.33 -10.23
N GLN A 636 17.91 -0.43 -10.49
CA GLN A 636 18.30 -1.59 -9.67
C GLN A 636 18.56 -1.19 -8.21
N SER A 637 19.25 -0.07 -7.97
CA SER A 637 19.48 0.43 -6.62
C SER A 637 18.18 0.75 -5.89
N SER A 638 17.20 1.35 -6.58
CA SER A 638 15.87 1.59 -6.01
C SER A 638 15.13 0.29 -5.70
N GLY A 639 15.14 -0.66 -6.64
CA GLY A 639 14.51 -1.97 -6.44
C GLY A 639 15.12 -2.75 -5.27
N ILE A 640 16.45 -2.68 -5.10
CA ILE A 640 17.13 -3.32 -3.96
C ILE A 640 16.75 -2.66 -2.63
N GLN A 641 16.53 -1.34 -2.59
CA GLN A 641 16.03 -0.66 -1.38
C GLN A 641 14.62 -1.13 -0.98
N GLU A 642 13.74 -1.33 -1.96
CA GLU A 642 12.41 -1.90 -1.71
C GLU A 642 12.51 -3.34 -1.18
N ILE A 643 13.37 -4.17 -1.79
CA ILE A 643 13.62 -5.53 -1.31
C ILE A 643 14.19 -5.53 0.12
N ASN A 644 15.13 -4.63 0.43
CA ASN A 644 15.69 -4.50 1.78
C ASN A 644 14.60 -4.15 2.80
N THR A 645 13.66 -3.27 2.45
CA THR A 645 12.51 -2.94 3.28
C THR A 645 11.62 -4.17 3.50
N ALA A 646 11.35 -4.95 2.45
CA ALA A 646 10.57 -6.18 2.56
C ALA A 646 11.26 -7.25 3.44
N VAL A 647 12.58 -7.39 3.33
CA VAL A 647 13.36 -8.32 4.18
C VAL A 647 13.32 -7.89 5.65
N ASN A 648 13.45 -6.59 5.95
CA ASN A 648 13.29 -6.09 7.32
C ASN A 648 11.88 -6.35 7.89
N GLN A 649 10.84 -6.22 7.06
CA GLN A 649 9.47 -6.56 7.46
C GLN A 649 9.32 -8.05 7.74
N MET A 650 9.91 -8.92 6.90
CA MET A 650 9.92 -10.36 7.11
C MET A 650 10.68 -10.75 8.38
N ASP A 651 11.78 -10.08 8.71
CA ASP A 651 12.52 -10.29 9.95
C ASP A 651 11.65 -9.95 11.17
N GLN A 652 10.96 -8.81 11.18
CA GLN A 652 10.03 -8.46 12.26
C GLN A 652 8.92 -9.50 12.46
N VAL A 653 8.31 -9.98 11.37
CA VAL A 653 7.28 -11.04 11.45
C VAL A 653 7.89 -12.34 11.96
N THR A 654 9.13 -12.66 11.57
CA THR A 654 9.82 -13.86 12.04
C THR A 654 10.11 -13.79 13.54
N GLN A 655 10.52 -12.63 14.06
CA GLN A 655 10.69 -12.40 15.49
C GLN A 655 9.35 -12.47 16.26
N GLN A 656 8.27 -11.91 15.70
CA GLN A 656 6.93 -12.04 16.27
C GLN A 656 6.46 -13.49 16.30
N ASN A 657 6.74 -14.28 15.26
CA ASN A 657 6.45 -15.71 15.25
C ASN A 657 7.23 -16.46 16.32
N ALA A 658 8.50 -16.10 16.56
CA ALA A 658 9.29 -16.69 17.63
C ALA A 658 8.68 -16.39 19.01
N ALA A 659 8.32 -15.12 19.27
CA ALA A 659 7.65 -14.73 20.51
C ALA A 659 6.29 -15.45 20.69
N MET A 660 5.50 -15.56 19.62
CA MET A 660 4.22 -16.27 19.63
C MET A 660 4.40 -17.76 19.91
N VAL A 661 5.44 -18.39 19.38
CA VAL A 661 5.78 -19.79 19.66
C VAL A 661 6.13 -19.97 21.14
N GLU A 662 6.91 -19.07 21.74
CA GLU A 662 7.23 -19.11 23.17
C GLU A 662 5.97 -18.96 24.04
N GLU A 663 5.12 -17.97 23.73
CA GLU A 663 3.87 -17.73 24.47
C GLU A 663 2.90 -18.92 24.34
N THR A 664 2.76 -19.47 23.14
CA THR A 664 1.89 -20.63 22.88
C THR A 664 2.42 -21.86 23.62
N THR A 665 3.73 -22.06 23.64
CA THR A 665 4.36 -23.16 24.38
C THR A 665 4.08 -23.05 25.88
N ALA A 666 4.19 -21.86 26.46
CA ALA A 666 3.86 -21.61 27.86
C ALA A 666 2.37 -21.85 28.18
N ALA A 667 1.46 -21.40 27.31
CA ALA A 667 0.02 -21.63 27.45
C ALA A 667 -0.32 -23.13 27.38
N VAL A 668 0.26 -23.85 26.43
CA VAL A 668 0.11 -25.31 26.26
C VAL A 668 0.59 -26.06 27.51
N HIS A 669 1.73 -25.68 28.08
CA HIS A 669 2.21 -26.27 29.33
C HIS A 669 1.26 -26.04 30.51
N THR A 670 0.67 -24.85 30.60
CA THR A 670 -0.31 -24.52 31.65
C THR A 670 -1.57 -25.37 31.51
N VAL A 671 -2.15 -25.44 30.31
CA VAL A 671 -3.35 -26.26 30.04
C VAL A 671 -3.08 -27.74 30.29
N PHE A 672 -1.89 -28.23 29.92
CA PHE A 672 -1.50 -29.60 30.19
C PHE A 672 -1.48 -29.90 31.70
N GLY A 673 -0.89 -29.02 32.51
CA GLY A 673 -0.85 -29.17 33.97
C GLY A 673 -2.23 -29.11 34.63
N GLU A 674 -3.12 -28.22 34.16
CA GLU A 674 -4.51 -28.15 34.63
C GLU A 674 -5.29 -29.42 34.27
N THR A 675 -5.08 -29.95 33.06
CA THR A 675 -5.72 -31.20 32.59
C THR A 675 -5.25 -32.41 33.40
N GLU A 676 -3.95 -32.48 33.72
CA GLU A 676 -3.38 -33.53 34.57
C GLU A 676 -3.94 -33.45 36.00
N SER A 677 -4.04 -32.24 36.56
CA SER A 677 -4.64 -32.00 37.88
C SER A 677 -6.12 -32.41 37.92
N LEU A 678 -6.89 -32.08 36.87
CA LEU A 678 -8.29 -32.48 36.72
C LEU A 678 -8.44 -34.00 36.63
N ASN A 679 -7.62 -34.67 35.81
CA ASN A 679 -7.61 -36.13 35.71
C ASN A 679 -7.28 -36.79 37.04
N GLN A 680 -6.31 -36.25 37.78
CA GLN A 680 -5.97 -36.75 39.11
C GLN A 680 -7.12 -36.55 40.12
N ALA A 681 -7.82 -35.43 40.07
CA ALA A 681 -9.01 -35.18 40.91
C ALA A 681 -10.15 -36.17 40.59
N ILE A 682 -10.41 -36.45 39.31
CA ILE A 682 -11.44 -37.39 38.87
C ILE A 682 -11.07 -38.83 39.23
N SER A 683 -9.79 -39.21 39.16
CA SER A 683 -9.32 -40.57 39.47
C SER A 683 -9.58 -41.02 40.92
N ARG A 684 -9.88 -40.08 41.82
CA ARG A 684 -10.29 -40.38 43.20
C ARG A 684 -11.71 -40.97 43.28
N PHE A 685 -12.53 -40.76 42.26
CA PHE A 685 -13.89 -41.26 42.20
C PHE A 685 -13.93 -42.57 41.39
N GLN A 686 -14.56 -43.62 41.93
CA GLN A 686 -14.77 -44.87 41.22
C GLN A 686 -16.02 -44.76 40.35
N ILE A 687 -15.84 -44.86 39.04
CA ILE A 687 -16.89 -44.80 38.03
C ILE A 687 -17.01 -46.20 37.41
N SER A 688 -18.23 -46.69 37.19
CA SER A 688 -18.47 -47.98 36.54
C SER A 688 -17.92 -47.93 35.11
N GLY A 689 -17.12 -48.93 34.74
CA GLY A 689 -16.46 -49.01 33.42
C GLY A 689 -14.98 -48.62 33.40
N GLN A 690 -14.39 -48.08 34.47
CA GLN A 690 -12.94 -47.76 34.51
C GLN A 690 -12.03 -48.90 34.99
N ALA A 691 -12.57 -50.07 35.36
CA ALA A 691 -11.79 -51.22 35.83
C ALA A 691 -11.11 -52.05 34.70
N GLY A 692 -11.03 -51.56 33.46
CA GLY A 692 -10.65 -52.38 32.30
C GLY A 692 -9.47 -51.90 31.44
N SER A 693 -8.89 -50.72 31.68
CA SER A 693 -7.91 -50.15 30.74
C SER A 693 -6.70 -49.55 31.45
N GLN A 694 -5.96 -50.40 32.17
CA GLN A 694 -4.52 -50.20 32.32
C GLN A 694 -3.85 -50.59 30.99
N PRO A 695 -3.19 -49.66 30.27
CA PRO A 695 -2.29 -50.06 29.21
C PRO A 695 -1.11 -50.76 29.87
N ALA A 696 -0.91 -52.04 29.56
CA ALA A 696 0.31 -52.74 29.92
C ALA A 696 1.51 -51.97 29.36
N HIS A 697 2.30 -51.36 30.24
CA HIS A 697 3.61 -50.83 29.90
C HIS A 697 4.50 -52.00 29.46
N ALA A 698 4.58 -52.25 28.16
CA ALA A 698 5.64 -53.04 27.58
C ALA A 698 6.93 -52.20 27.56
N PRO A 699 8.04 -52.67 28.15
CA PRO A 699 9.30 -51.94 28.11
C PRO A 699 9.88 -52.03 26.69
N ARG A 700 10.01 -50.88 26.02
CA ARG A 700 10.78 -50.80 24.77
C ARG A 700 12.27 -50.94 25.11
N ALA A 701 12.85 -52.05 24.65
CA ALA A 701 14.29 -52.28 24.64
C ALA A 701 15.00 -51.19 23.82
N ARG A 702 16.06 -50.62 24.39
CA ARG A 702 17.06 -49.81 23.68
C ARG A 702 17.76 -50.70 22.65
N ALA A 703 17.76 -50.27 21.39
CA ALA A 703 18.76 -50.69 20.41
C ALA A 703 19.84 -49.61 20.32
N ALA A 704 21.08 -50.08 20.27
CA ALA A 704 22.34 -49.33 20.30
C ALA A 704 22.65 -48.59 18.99
#